data_AF-A0A0G4HYJ0-F1
#
_entry.id   AF-A0A0G4HYJ0-F1
#
_cell.length_a   1.000
_cell.length_b   1.000
_cell.length_c   1.000
_cell.angle_alpha   90.00
_cell.angle_beta   90.00
_cell.angle_gamma   90.00
#
_symmetry.space_group_name_H-M   'P 1'
#
loop_
_entity.id
_entity.type
_entity.pdbx_description
1 polymer ?
#
loop_
_entity_poly.entity_id
_entity_poly.type
_entity_poly.pdbx_seq_one_letter_code
_entity_poly.pdbx_strand_id
1 'polypeptide(L)'
;MSLPAAGPAKAVPEGTASGVQPVDPVDAVLSAVFGHSRPTSEEISALASHREGFGIGWAFLQFVRTGRLKSRFCLPVKIVDLSEFLHNARKLKVFLGSLPSSPSSLKTLKCGPDVCTPECLPVLTAFLSGSLEEGNEGKGAASCLKTLIAASCGLDDCPPLFISLPPSLECLDLKGNRFRRPSMESLTSALEAGRLPSLFIVDLSDNPLGPSGVRALAKGLCIPLQSLRLARTGARGKGVEALAEVLKEKKVTSLCLLDVEGNSMGAGGLRHLGGAICTAGAVPHLQVLILRENDLTDADLEQRDYAPLSELLSTDQLRELEELDLSGNKLFDQPLGVEGGVDRVSAAALAAAGRFPKLQILNLANNGISSEETALFANALGKGEGGPSVLEDLDLSGVCSRVEGEEEEEEGEGEGVQAVANAVSSGRLSRLISLRLRCRGDLTSGPVTSLLHALGKGKSPNLRAIEVKVLEQVAEHPDEVPNLPVVYDKAVGAVVSAVEGEGWPPKIETLVLDFWNGYLRSACMGSLGRALGSGRGSFLRQLELNWFCIGGDETNGGGLLGLAESLGEGGMPLLEDLSLCVGCGGSVGGAELGKALSEGKVPSLRSVKLGLPVREMLSAVCDGLCAGTSPPPLMRMQLFLHNDTDVVHGDPSHPILRLAEAIRSGRMFFLQKLSSDHACFDGATATLLGEALMHKKANLVFLEEISLEMPQIDVSAFFLDAMCARGGCLPSLRMLDLGGVSLNVDLSASLSTLISSGRLPSLSECQVSVDLNREDLVDAFEKSLMSPHSASLRRIQLYFSYLSANSLMQLTRFLLTCLASEYLTKLEVLEVKEIGENAGVLSLCEGIGKGKLVSLRELTLREVSFEFESEASALSAALEAEKVPRLSVLKIISASMTDNGLKVLTESWASRPPPPLEHLDFFHNTFTDKGAESLAEFFGSGSQRMPFLSKISLRENAIGEGGKAMLRKALPDVVDL
;
A
#
# COMPACT_ATOMS: atom_id res chain seq x y z
N MET A 1 16.82 68.76 -63.74
CA MET A 1 15.50 68.99 -64.36
C MET A 1 15.40 67.98 -65.50
N SER A 2 14.37 67.18 -65.71
CA SER A 2 12.98 67.18 -65.25
C SER A 2 12.30 66.02 -65.98
N LEU A 3 11.49 65.21 -65.26
CA LEU A 3 10.39 64.32 -65.71
C LEU A 3 10.59 63.39 -66.94
N PRO A 4 9.89 62.26 -66.94
CA PRO A 4 8.75 62.18 -67.86
C PRO A 4 7.49 61.47 -67.32
N ALA A 5 6.34 61.92 -67.84
CA ALA A 5 5.04 61.24 -67.96
C ALA A 5 5.06 60.29 -69.19
N ALA A 6 4.10 59.45 -69.58
CA ALA A 6 2.66 59.28 -69.35
C ALA A 6 2.29 57.81 -69.71
N GLY A 7 1.21 57.20 -69.21
CA GLY A 7 -0.12 57.31 -69.83
C GLY A 7 -1.08 56.20 -69.36
N PRO A 8 -2.40 56.27 -69.70
CA PRO A 8 -3.49 55.75 -68.86
C PRO A 8 -4.34 54.59 -69.45
N ALA A 9 -5.17 54.02 -68.55
CA ALA A 9 -6.45 53.30 -68.74
C ALA A 9 -6.47 51.84 -69.24
N LYS A 10 -7.06 50.92 -68.44
CA LYS A 10 -8.29 50.19 -68.79
C LYS A 10 -8.85 49.28 -67.66
N ALA A 11 -10.13 49.50 -67.39
CA ALA A 11 -11.24 48.61 -67.01
C ALA A 11 -11.01 47.28 -66.25
N VAL A 12 -11.81 47.16 -65.19
CA VAL A 12 -12.30 45.94 -64.52
C VAL A 12 -12.81 44.89 -65.52
N PRO A 13 -12.58 43.60 -65.27
CA PRO A 13 -13.57 42.56 -65.52
C PRO A 13 -14.12 42.03 -64.20
N GLU A 14 -15.44 42.19 -64.03
CA GLU A 14 -16.24 41.42 -63.10
C GLU A 14 -16.28 39.95 -63.55
N GLY A 15 -16.23 39.05 -62.57
CA GLY A 15 -16.74 37.69 -62.68
C GLY A 15 -15.78 36.67 -63.30
N THR A 16 -15.26 35.77 -62.46
CA THR A 16 -15.69 34.35 -62.50
C THR A 16 -15.20 33.60 -61.26
N ALA A 17 -16.16 32.93 -60.64
CA ALA A 17 -16.04 31.69 -59.85
C ALA A 17 -15.16 31.72 -58.59
N SER A 18 -15.85 31.95 -57.47
CA SER A 18 -15.57 31.31 -56.19
C SER A 18 -15.32 29.81 -56.38
N GLY A 19 -14.06 29.39 -56.38
CA GLY A 19 -13.67 28.01 -56.14
C GLY A 19 -13.85 27.66 -54.67
N VAL A 20 -15.09 27.68 -54.18
CA VAL A 20 -15.44 26.99 -52.93
C VAL A 20 -15.42 25.51 -53.29
N GLN A 21 -14.37 24.80 -52.86
CA GLN A 21 -14.40 23.35 -52.91
C GLN A 21 -15.67 22.85 -52.21
N PRO A 22 -16.38 21.85 -52.76
CA PRO A 22 -17.53 21.29 -52.07
C PRO A 22 -17.06 20.71 -50.74
N VAL A 23 -17.52 21.27 -49.63
CA VAL A 23 -17.35 20.63 -48.31
C VAL A 23 -18.13 19.33 -48.39
N ASP A 24 -17.45 18.20 -48.21
CA ASP A 24 -18.08 16.89 -48.19
C ASP A 24 -19.24 16.92 -47.18
N PRO A 25 -20.48 16.54 -47.57
CA PRO A 25 -21.63 16.56 -46.68
C PRO A 25 -21.40 15.76 -45.39
N VAL A 26 -20.56 14.72 -45.43
CA VAL A 26 -20.15 13.96 -44.24
C VAL A 26 -19.28 14.79 -43.30
N ASP A 27 -18.32 15.54 -43.84
CA ASP A 27 -17.46 16.45 -43.07
C ASP A 27 -18.29 17.54 -42.38
N ALA A 28 -19.28 18.10 -43.07
CA ALA A 28 -20.16 19.12 -42.52
C ALA A 28 -21.03 18.58 -41.36
N VAL A 29 -21.56 17.36 -41.50
CA VAL A 29 -22.34 16.68 -40.45
C VAL A 29 -21.45 16.34 -39.24
N LEU A 30 -20.28 15.75 -39.45
CA LEU A 30 -19.35 15.41 -38.36
C LEU A 30 -18.85 16.65 -37.63
N SER A 31 -18.54 17.73 -38.35
CA SER A 31 -18.15 19.01 -37.76
C SER A 31 -19.28 19.62 -36.92
N ALA A 32 -20.53 19.47 -37.37
CA ALA A 32 -21.70 19.91 -36.61
C ALA A 32 -21.91 19.05 -35.34
N VAL A 33 -21.83 17.71 -35.46
CA VAL A 33 -21.98 16.78 -34.33
C VAL A 33 -20.92 17.03 -33.27
N PHE A 34 -19.63 17.05 -33.64
CA PHE A 34 -18.53 17.33 -32.72
C PHE A 34 -18.59 18.74 -32.13
N GLY A 35 -19.06 19.72 -32.91
CA GLY A 35 -19.27 21.08 -32.41
C GLY A 35 -20.40 21.20 -31.38
N HIS A 36 -21.40 20.31 -31.42
CA HIS A 36 -22.49 20.25 -30.44
C HIS A 36 -22.12 19.41 -29.21
N SER A 37 -21.42 18.28 -29.39
CA SER A 37 -21.09 17.37 -28.28
C SER A 37 -20.04 17.92 -27.33
N ARG A 38 -19.07 18.71 -27.83
CA ARG A 38 -18.01 19.36 -27.04
C ARG A 38 -17.36 18.42 -26.01
N PRO A 39 -16.77 17.30 -26.45
CA PRO A 39 -16.29 16.28 -25.52
C PRO A 39 -15.17 16.83 -24.63
N THR A 40 -15.16 16.42 -23.37
CA THR A 40 -14.15 16.81 -22.39
C THR A 40 -12.84 16.04 -22.59
N SER A 41 -11.77 16.46 -21.89
CA SER A 41 -10.48 15.76 -21.92
C SER A 41 -10.59 14.33 -21.40
N GLU A 42 -11.42 14.13 -20.38
CA GLU A 42 -11.71 12.83 -19.77
C GLU A 42 -12.49 11.93 -20.74
N GLU A 43 -13.50 12.46 -21.43
CA GLU A 43 -14.27 11.70 -22.42
C GLU A 43 -13.41 11.28 -23.61
N ILE A 44 -12.53 12.16 -24.10
CA ILE A 44 -11.58 11.83 -25.18
C ILE A 44 -10.59 10.75 -24.71
N SER A 45 -10.11 10.84 -23.47
CA SER A 45 -9.21 9.86 -22.85
C SER A 45 -9.88 8.48 -22.72
N ALA A 46 -11.15 8.45 -22.28
CA ALA A 46 -11.95 7.22 -22.21
C ALA A 46 -12.21 6.62 -23.60
N LEU A 47 -12.57 7.45 -24.58
CA LEU A 47 -12.76 7.01 -25.97
C LEU A 47 -11.47 6.46 -26.57
N ALA A 48 -10.32 7.07 -26.28
CA ALA A 48 -9.01 6.61 -26.73
C ALA A 48 -8.58 5.29 -26.06
N SER A 49 -9.02 5.04 -24.83
CA SER A 49 -8.64 3.88 -24.05
C SER A 49 -9.42 2.62 -24.45
N HIS A 50 -10.70 2.75 -24.84
CA HIS A 50 -11.55 1.59 -25.19
C HIS A 50 -11.65 1.28 -26.69
N ARG A 51 -11.84 0.00 -27.01
CA ARG A 51 -11.90 -0.51 -28.40
C ARG A 51 -13.06 0.04 -29.21
N GLU A 52 -14.22 0.22 -28.58
CA GLU A 52 -15.45 0.69 -29.24
C GLU A 52 -15.40 2.20 -29.53
N GLY A 53 -14.67 2.97 -28.72
CA GLY A 53 -14.58 4.43 -28.82
C GLY A 53 -13.38 4.97 -29.62
N PHE A 54 -12.33 4.18 -29.82
CA PHE A 54 -11.03 4.68 -30.33
C PHE A 54 -11.16 5.43 -31.67
N GLY A 55 -11.94 4.90 -32.60
CA GLY A 55 -12.13 5.52 -33.92
C GLY A 55 -12.80 6.90 -33.83
N ILE A 56 -13.76 7.06 -32.92
CA ILE A 56 -14.47 8.32 -32.69
C ILE A 56 -13.53 9.34 -32.03
N GLY A 57 -12.79 8.93 -30.99
CA GLY A 57 -11.82 9.78 -30.31
C GLY A 57 -10.70 10.25 -31.25
N TRP A 58 -10.17 9.36 -32.08
CA TRP A 58 -9.18 9.69 -33.10
C TRP A 58 -9.73 10.64 -34.16
N ALA A 59 -10.90 10.36 -34.73
CA ALA A 59 -11.53 11.23 -35.74
C ALA A 59 -11.78 12.64 -35.19
N PHE A 60 -12.24 12.75 -33.94
CA PHE A 60 -12.39 14.03 -33.26
C PHE A 60 -11.06 14.78 -33.19
N LEU A 61 -9.99 14.15 -32.69
CA LEU A 61 -8.66 14.78 -32.58
C LEU A 61 -8.13 15.23 -33.94
N GLN A 62 -8.35 14.46 -35.00
CA GLN A 62 -7.94 14.83 -36.35
C GLN A 62 -8.70 16.06 -36.89
N PHE A 63 -10.01 16.17 -36.58
CA PHE A 63 -10.81 17.36 -36.93
C PHE A 63 -10.36 18.60 -36.15
N VAL A 64 -9.94 18.44 -34.89
CA VAL A 64 -9.32 19.51 -34.09
C VAL A 64 -7.96 19.91 -34.69
N ARG A 65 -7.07 18.94 -34.93
CA ARG A 65 -5.71 19.17 -35.45
C ARG A 65 -5.71 19.84 -36.83
N THR A 66 -6.65 19.47 -37.70
CA THR A 66 -6.77 20.04 -39.06
C THR A 66 -7.57 21.35 -39.13
N GLY A 67 -8.03 21.89 -37.99
CA GLY A 67 -8.77 23.16 -37.94
C GLY A 67 -10.15 23.11 -38.60
N ARG A 68 -10.72 21.91 -38.81
CA ARG A 68 -12.05 21.72 -39.40
C ARG A 68 -13.18 22.11 -38.46
N LEU A 69 -12.91 22.12 -37.15
CA LEU A 69 -13.81 22.63 -36.13
C LEU A 69 -13.57 24.13 -35.91
N LYS A 70 -14.63 24.94 -36.00
CA LYS A 70 -14.57 26.38 -35.70
C LYS A 70 -14.08 26.58 -34.26
N SER A 71 -13.11 27.47 -34.06
CA SER A 71 -12.40 27.68 -32.78
C SER A 71 -13.28 27.94 -31.54
N ARG A 72 -14.52 28.39 -31.71
CA ARG A 72 -15.50 28.59 -30.62
C ARG A 72 -16.12 27.30 -30.06
N PHE A 73 -15.90 26.14 -30.70
CA PHE A 73 -16.53 24.88 -30.35
C PHE A 73 -15.57 23.81 -29.80
N CYS A 74 -14.25 24.04 -29.83
CA CYS A 74 -13.28 23.10 -29.28
C CYS A 74 -12.91 23.45 -27.84
N LEU A 75 -13.13 22.51 -26.92
CA LEU A 75 -12.45 22.53 -25.64
C LEU A 75 -10.97 22.14 -25.85
N PRO A 76 -10.02 22.81 -25.19
CA PRO A 76 -8.62 22.42 -25.24
C PRO A 76 -8.44 21.04 -24.57
N VAL A 77 -7.78 20.11 -25.27
CA VAL A 77 -7.42 18.78 -24.75
C VAL A 77 -6.21 18.92 -23.81
N LYS A 78 -6.47 19.36 -22.58
CA LYS A 78 -5.44 19.68 -21.57
C LYS A 78 -4.85 18.46 -20.91
N ILE A 79 -5.67 17.45 -20.69
CA ILE A 79 -5.30 16.24 -19.98
C ILE A 79 -5.57 15.07 -20.92
N VAL A 80 -4.59 14.19 -21.05
CA VAL A 80 -4.74 12.92 -21.75
C VAL A 80 -4.36 11.84 -20.76
N ASP A 81 -5.35 11.05 -20.34
CA ASP A 81 -5.16 9.91 -19.46
C ASP A 81 -5.22 8.61 -20.27
N LEU A 82 -4.08 7.93 -20.37
CA LEU A 82 -3.92 6.65 -21.05
C LEU A 82 -3.70 5.50 -20.05
N SER A 83 -4.12 5.67 -18.80
CA SER A 83 -4.00 4.63 -17.75
C SER A 83 -4.68 3.32 -18.15
N GLU A 84 -5.81 3.41 -18.85
CA GLU A 84 -6.61 2.26 -19.30
C GLU A 84 -6.42 1.96 -20.80
N PHE A 85 -5.30 2.38 -21.39
CA PHE A 85 -5.07 2.25 -22.82
C PHE A 85 -4.75 0.80 -23.24
N LEU A 86 -5.77 0.07 -23.70
CA LEU A 86 -5.66 -1.36 -24.05
C LEU A 86 -5.27 -1.62 -25.52
N HIS A 87 -4.53 -0.72 -26.16
CA HIS A 87 -4.20 -0.79 -27.59
C HIS A 87 -2.70 -0.92 -27.87
N ASN A 88 -2.35 -1.32 -29.10
CA ASN A 88 -0.97 -1.52 -29.52
C ASN A 88 -0.22 -0.22 -29.91
N ALA A 89 1.10 -0.32 -30.07
CA ALA A 89 1.99 0.79 -30.43
C ALA A 89 1.59 1.55 -31.71
N ARG A 90 0.98 0.87 -32.70
CA ARG A 90 0.52 1.55 -33.93
C ARG A 90 -0.63 2.51 -33.66
N LYS A 91 -1.61 2.08 -32.84
CA LYS A 91 -2.72 2.93 -32.42
C LYS A 91 -2.24 4.07 -31.53
N LEU A 92 -1.30 3.80 -30.62
CA LEU A 92 -0.68 4.84 -29.81
C LEU A 92 0.01 5.90 -30.67
N LYS A 93 0.75 5.46 -31.70
CA LYS A 93 1.42 6.36 -32.66
C LYS A 93 0.42 7.26 -33.38
N VAL A 94 -0.66 6.68 -33.89
CA VAL A 94 -1.72 7.42 -34.60
C VAL A 94 -2.40 8.41 -33.65
N PHE A 95 -2.69 8.00 -32.43
CA PHE A 95 -3.33 8.84 -31.42
C PHE A 95 -2.44 10.03 -31.02
N LEU A 96 -1.21 9.78 -30.57
CA LEU A 96 -0.27 10.83 -30.15
C LEU A 96 0.08 11.78 -31.30
N GLY A 97 0.24 11.26 -32.52
CA GLY A 97 0.47 12.09 -33.71
C GLY A 97 -0.74 12.95 -34.14
N SER A 98 -1.94 12.62 -33.65
CA SER A 98 -3.17 13.38 -33.93
C SER A 98 -3.45 14.46 -32.88
N LEU A 99 -2.62 14.57 -31.83
CA LEU A 99 -2.79 15.59 -30.82
C LEU A 99 -2.53 17.00 -31.43
N PRO A 100 -3.33 18.00 -31.05
CA PRO A 100 -3.19 19.35 -31.59
C PRO A 100 -1.95 20.04 -31.01
N SER A 101 -1.17 20.73 -31.85
CA SER A 101 0.09 21.40 -31.46
C SER A 101 -0.08 22.85 -30.99
N SER A 102 -1.31 23.28 -30.67
CA SER A 102 -1.60 24.65 -30.24
C SER A 102 -1.09 24.93 -28.81
N PRO A 103 -0.66 26.15 -28.44
CA PRO A 103 -0.17 26.50 -27.10
C PRO A 103 -1.18 26.28 -25.95
N SER A 104 -2.41 25.93 -26.29
CA SER A 104 -3.51 25.64 -25.37
C SER A 104 -3.93 24.17 -25.32
N SER A 105 -3.27 23.24 -26.02
CA SER A 105 -3.67 21.84 -26.09
C SER A 105 -3.21 21.05 -24.85
N LEU A 106 -2.13 20.27 -24.93
CA LEU A 106 -1.75 19.26 -23.94
C LEU A 106 -0.87 19.84 -22.83
N LYS A 107 -1.34 19.74 -21.58
CA LYS A 107 -0.57 20.09 -20.37
C LYS A 107 -0.16 18.88 -19.56
N THR A 108 -1.01 17.85 -19.48
CA THR A 108 -0.77 16.66 -18.68
C THR A 108 -0.96 15.42 -19.53
N LEU A 109 0.05 14.55 -19.54
CA LEU A 109 0.00 13.22 -20.12
C LEU A 109 0.17 12.22 -18.98
N LYS A 110 -0.82 11.36 -18.78
CA LYS A 110 -0.76 10.24 -17.85
C LYS A 110 -0.70 8.94 -18.63
N CYS A 111 0.32 8.14 -18.37
CA CYS A 111 0.57 6.86 -19.01
C CYS A 111 0.05 5.72 -18.13
N GLY A 112 -0.40 4.65 -18.76
CA GLY A 112 -0.64 3.36 -18.10
C GLY A 112 0.44 2.33 -18.42
N PRO A 113 0.45 1.18 -17.73
CA PRO A 113 1.40 0.11 -17.97
C PRO A 113 1.50 -0.33 -19.44
N ASP A 114 0.37 -0.36 -20.15
CA ASP A 114 0.30 -0.76 -21.56
C ASP A 114 0.95 0.24 -22.54
N VAL A 115 1.00 1.53 -22.16
CA VAL A 115 1.70 2.60 -22.90
C VAL A 115 3.21 2.53 -22.69
N CYS A 116 3.63 2.00 -21.54
CA CYS A 116 5.02 1.92 -21.10
C CYS A 116 5.67 0.57 -21.43
N THR A 117 5.06 -0.23 -22.30
CA THR A 117 5.63 -1.49 -22.79
C THR A 117 6.84 -1.25 -23.72
N PRO A 118 7.76 -2.21 -23.85
CA PRO A 118 8.91 -2.09 -24.76
C PRO A 118 8.55 -1.75 -26.21
N GLU A 119 7.36 -2.16 -26.68
CA GLU A 119 6.88 -1.86 -28.03
C GLU A 119 6.35 -0.41 -28.16
N CYS A 120 5.68 0.10 -27.13
CA CYS A 120 5.08 1.43 -27.12
C CYS A 120 6.06 2.53 -26.71
N LEU A 121 7.09 2.21 -25.93
CA LEU A 121 8.05 3.16 -25.39
C LEU A 121 8.79 3.97 -26.48
N PRO A 122 9.24 3.38 -27.60
CA PRO A 122 9.82 4.16 -28.70
C PRO A 122 8.85 5.17 -29.32
N VAL A 123 7.55 4.87 -29.31
CA VAL A 123 6.52 5.81 -29.78
C VAL A 123 6.36 6.95 -28.78
N LEU A 124 6.33 6.64 -27.48
CA LEU A 124 6.25 7.64 -26.43
C LEU A 124 7.49 8.57 -26.45
N THR A 125 8.70 8.03 -26.56
CA THR A 125 9.93 8.85 -26.62
C THR A 125 9.98 9.70 -27.89
N ALA A 126 9.53 9.17 -29.02
CA ALA A 126 9.40 9.95 -30.25
C ALA A 126 8.38 11.09 -30.11
N PHE A 127 7.33 10.91 -29.31
CA PHE A 127 6.34 11.95 -29.04
C PHE A 127 6.93 13.06 -28.19
N LEU A 128 7.55 12.68 -27.07
CA LEU A 128 8.15 13.61 -26.11
C LEU A 128 9.27 14.45 -26.74
N SER A 129 10.07 13.84 -27.61
CA SER A 129 11.12 14.53 -28.38
C SER A 129 10.58 15.40 -29.53
N GLY A 130 9.29 15.30 -29.86
CA GLY A 130 8.66 16.00 -30.99
C GLY A 130 8.95 15.41 -32.36
N SER A 131 9.61 14.24 -32.44
CA SER A 131 10.00 13.59 -33.70
C SER A 131 8.87 12.82 -34.40
N LEU A 132 7.71 12.66 -33.75
CA LEU A 132 6.54 12.01 -34.32
C LEU A 132 5.73 12.85 -35.32
N GLU A 133 5.95 14.16 -35.37
CA GLU A 133 5.17 15.09 -36.18
C GLU A 133 5.95 15.50 -37.45
N GLU A 134 5.87 14.70 -38.51
CA GLU A 134 6.47 15.05 -39.81
C GLU A 134 5.67 16.19 -40.50
N GLY A 135 6.33 17.32 -40.78
CA GLY A 135 5.87 18.24 -41.83
C GLY A 135 5.57 19.72 -41.48
N ASN A 136 5.96 20.26 -40.32
CA ASN A 136 5.93 21.71 -40.13
C ASN A 136 6.97 22.17 -39.10
N GLU A 137 7.66 23.28 -39.35
CA GLU A 137 8.64 23.93 -38.45
C GLU A 137 7.98 24.57 -37.20
N GLY A 138 6.92 23.95 -36.66
CA GLY A 138 6.18 24.38 -35.48
C GLY A 138 6.24 23.31 -34.39
N LYS A 139 6.61 23.73 -33.18
CA LYS A 139 6.76 22.88 -31.98
C LYS A 139 5.57 21.92 -31.81
N GLY A 140 5.83 20.60 -31.81
CA GLY A 140 4.80 19.55 -31.65
C GLY A 140 4.04 19.63 -30.32
N ALA A 141 2.95 18.87 -30.17
CA ALA A 141 2.06 18.90 -28.99
C ALA A 141 2.79 18.64 -27.66
N ALA A 142 3.86 17.83 -27.67
CA ALA A 142 4.71 17.59 -26.49
C ALA A 142 5.46 18.83 -26.01
N SER A 143 5.67 19.84 -26.85
CA SER A 143 6.38 21.07 -26.47
C SER A 143 5.64 21.93 -25.44
N CYS A 144 4.35 21.69 -25.23
CA CYS A 144 3.52 22.38 -24.23
C CYS A 144 3.27 21.53 -22.98
N LEU A 145 3.81 20.30 -22.94
CA LEU A 145 3.62 19.36 -21.85
C LEU A 145 4.29 19.87 -20.57
N LYS A 146 3.49 20.08 -19.54
CA LYS A 146 3.93 20.52 -18.21
C LYS A 146 4.05 19.36 -17.22
N THR A 147 3.24 18.31 -17.38
CA THR A 147 3.19 17.19 -16.44
C THR A 147 3.22 15.88 -17.18
N LEU A 148 4.18 15.02 -16.84
CA LEU A 148 4.24 13.63 -17.28
C LEU A 148 4.08 12.73 -16.06
N ILE A 149 3.02 11.92 -16.06
CA ILE A 149 2.75 10.91 -15.03
C ILE A 149 2.91 9.54 -15.67
N ALA A 150 3.93 8.79 -15.27
CA ALA A 150 4.10 7.40 -15.62
C ALA A 150 4.36 6.57 -14.36
N ALA A 151 3.55 6.81 -13.32
CA ALA A 151 3.60 6.11 -12.05
C ALA A 151 3.10 4.66 -12.20
N SER A 152 3.76 3.72 -11.51
CA SER A 152 3.40 2.29 -11.46
C SER A 152 3.21 1.65 -12.83
N CYS A 153 3.98 2.10 -13.82
CA CYS A 153 3.89 1.65 -15.21
C CYS A 153 4.78 0.43 -15.51
N GLY A 154 5.60 -0.01 -14.55
CA GLY A 154 6.54 -1.11 -14.75
C GLY A 154 7.70 -0.76 -15.70
N LEU A 155 8.09 0.52 -15.75
CA LEU A 155 9.24 0.96 -16.54
C LEU A 155 10.54 0.45 -15.92
N ASP A 156 11.33 -0.27 -16.70
CA ASP A 156 12.72 -0.60 -16.39
C ASP A 156 13.66 0.55 -16.79
N ASP A 157 14.97 0.37 -16.57
CA ASP A 157 15.96 1.37 -16.94
C ASP A 157 15.88 1.75 -18.43
N CYS A 158 15.42 2.98 -18.70
CA CYS A 158 15.24 3.49 -20.05
C CYS A 158 15.87 4.88 -20.20
N PRO A 159 17.20 4.97 -20.37
CA PRO A 159 17.88 6.24 -20.67
C PRO A 159 17.24 7.06 -21.81
N PRO A 160 16.77 6.45 -22.92
CA PRO A 160 16.12 7.20 -24.00
C PRO A 160 14.90 8.03 -23.56
N LEU A 161 14.17 7.61 -22.52
CA LEU A 161 13.03 8.36 -21.99
C LEU A 161 13.46 9.75 -21.49
N PHE A 162 14.49 9.79 -20.65
CA PHE A 162 14.98 11.02 -20.01
C PHE A 162 15.58 12.00 -21.01
N ILE A 163 16.27 11.47 -22.02
CA ILE A 163 16.81 12.28 -23.14
C ILE A 163 15.68 12.81 -24.03
N SER A 164 14.48 12.23 -23.98
CA SER A 164 13.35 12.67 -24.80
C SER A 164 12.42 13.64 -24.09
N LEU A 165 12.63 13.94 -22.80
CA LEU A 165 11.76 14.82 -22.03
C LEU A 165 11.74 16.26 -22.59
N PRO A 166 10.56 16.90 -22.68
CA PRO A 166 10.42 18.24 -23.23
C PRO A 166 10.87 19.33 -22.24
N PRO A 167 11.41 20.48 -22.72
CA PRO A 167 11.94 21.56 -21.86
C PRO A 167 10.88 22.34 -21.08
N SER A 168 9.60 22.20 -21.45
CA SER A 168 8.44 22.80 -20.78
C SER A 168 7.94 22.00 -19.59
N LEU A 169 8.53 20.84 -19.32
CA LEU A 169 8.10 19.94 -18.25
C LEU A 169 8.35 20.59 -16.89
N GLU A 170 7.28 20.71 -16.09
CA GLU A 170 7.25 21.26 -14.74
C GLU A 170 7.20 20.16 -13.67
N CYS A 171 6.55 19.04 -13.97
CA CYS A 171 6.37 17.91 -13.07
C CYS A 171 6.64 16.58 -13.79
N LEU A 172 7.50 15.77 -13.19
CA LEU A 172 7.83 14.41 -13.61
C LEU A 172 7.50 13.44 -12.48
N ASP A 173 6.42 12.68 -12.64
CA ASP A 173 6.02 11.61 -11.73
C ASP A 173 6.33 10.25 -12.34
N LEU A 174 7.30 9.57 -11.75
CA LEU A 174 7.84 8.27 -12.14
C LEU A 174 7.80 7.28 -10.99
N LYS A 175 6.94 7.51 -9.99
CA LYS A 175 6.80 6.67 -8.79
C LYS A 175 6.52 5.20 -9.13
N GLY A 176 7.04 4.26 -8.36
CA GLY A 176 6.63 2.84 -8.44
C GLY A 176 7.08 2.11 -9.71
N ASN A 177 8.24 2.49 -10.25
CA ASN A 177 8.86 1.83 -11.40
C ASN A 177 10.13 1.08 -10.95
N ARG A 178 10.98 0.69 -11.91
CA ARG A 178 12.19 -0.10 -11.67
C ARG A 178 13.44 0.67 -12.09
N PHE A 179 13.42 2.00 -11.95
CA PHE A 179 14.57 2.83 -12.27
C PHE A 179 15.70 2.63 -11.28
N ARG A 180 16.94 2.68 -11.78
CA ARG A 180 18.17 2.54 -11.00
C ARG A 180 19.18 3.57 -11.48
N ARG A 181 20.45 3.31 -11.20
CA ARG A 181 21.57 4.17 -11.57
C ARG A 181 21.60 4.58 -13.06
N PRO A 182 21.48 3.69 -14.07
CA PRO A 182 21.60 4.09 -15.48
C PRO A 182 20.57 5.15 -15.91
N SER A 183 19.32 5.01 -15.45
CA SER A 183 18.28 6.01 -15.69
C SER A 183 18.58 7.34 -15.00
N MET A 184 19.08 7.30 -13.76
CA MET A 184 19.47 8.50 -13.02
C MET A 184 20.66 9.21 -13.66
N GLU A 185 21.65 8.48 -14.19
CA GLU A 185 22.76 9.07 -14.96
C GLU A 185 22.25 9.78 -16.22
N SER A 186 21.25 9.20 -16.89
CA SER A 186 20.61 9.80 -18.05
C SER A 186 19.80 11.05 -17.69
N LEU A 187 19.07 11.03 -16.57
CA LEU A 187 18.33 12.19 -16.06
C LEU A 187 19.31 13.31 -15.66
N THR A 188 20.36 12.97 -14.92
CA THR A 188 21.44 13.89 -14.54
C THR A 188 22.08 14.54 -15.76
N SER A 189 22.38 13.76 -16.80
CA SER A 189 22.93 14.30 -18.04
C SER A 189 21.99 15.31 -18.71
N ALA A 190 20.67 15.07 -18.66
CA ALA A 190 19.68 16.00 -19.20
C ALA A 190 19.56 17.29 -18.36
N LEU A 191 19.68 17.18 -17.03
CA LEU A 191 19.67 18.31 -16.09
C LEU A 191 20.93 19.17 -16.24
N GLU A 192 22.12 18.57 -16.24
CA GLU A 192 23.40 19.27 -16.42
C GLU A 192 23.49 19.97 -17.79
N ALA A 193 22.89 19.36 -18.82
CA ALA A 193 22.77 19.98 -20.14
C ALA A 193 21.72 21.11 -20.21
N GLY A 194 21.04 21.44 -19.11
CA GLY A 194 20.05 22.50 -19.04
C GLY A 194 18.79 22.25 -19.87
N ARG A 195 18.48 20.98 -20.17
CA ARG A 195 17.37 20.60 -21.06
C ARG A 195 15.99 20.70 -20.42
N LEU A 196 15.95 20.71 -19.09
CA LEU A 196 14.71 20.73 -18.29
C LEU A 196 14.67 21.97 -17.38
N PRO A 197 14.71 23.20 -17.94
CA PRO A 197 14.83 24.44 -17.15
C PRO A 197 13.58 24.76 -16.32
N SER A 198 12.44 24.17 -16.67
CA SER A 198 11.16 24.41 -16.01
C SER A 198 10.81 23.32 -15.00
N LEU A 199 11.67 22.32 -14.76
CA LEU A 199 11.33 21.19 -13.90
C LEU A 199 11.41 21.60 -12.44
N PHE A 200 10.28 21.56 -11.75
CA PHE A 200 10.16 21.96 -10.35
C PHE A 200 9.75 20.79 -9.43
N ILE A 201 9.12 19.74 -9.97
CA ILE A 201 8.64 18.58 -9.20
C ILE A 201 9.19 17.30 -9.82
N VAL A 202 9.87 16.49 -9.01
CA VAL A 202 10.32 15.15 -9.38
C VAL A 202 9.88 14.17 -8.29
N ASP A 203 9.09 13.18 -8.70
CA ASP A 203 8.75 12.01 -7.87
C ASP A 203 9.36 10.75 -8.46
N LEU A 204 10.31 10.18 -7.72
CA LEU A 204 11.00 8.93 -8.04
C LEU A 204 10.79 7.89 -6.93
N SER A 205 9.81 8.10 -6.05
CA SER A 205 9.51 7.21 -4.94
C SER A 205 9.21 5.79 -5.42
N ASP A 206 9.39 4.79 -4.56
CA ASP A 206 9.16 3.37 -4.88
C ASP A 206 9.92 2.88 -6.13
N ASN A 207 11.14 3.40 -6.35
CA ASN A 207 12.07 2.90 -7.35
C ASN A 207 13.34 2.40 -6.65
N PRO A 208 13.93 1.27 -7.06
CA PRO A 208 15.13 0.71 -6.44
C PRO A 208 16.41 1.46 -6.87
N LEU A 209 16.47 2.77 -6.64
CA LEU A 209 17.61 3.62 -7.03
C LEU A 209 18.91 3.17 -6.35
N GLY A 210 18.81 2.77 -5.08
CA GLY A 210 19.95 2.46 -4.23
C GLY A 210 20.82 3.69 -3.93
N PRO A 211 21.89 3.52 -3.13
CA PRO A 211 22.80 4.62 -2.81
C PRO A 211 23.48 5.22 -4.05
N SER A 212 23.79 4.36 -5.04
CA SER A 212 24.47 4.76 -6.26
C SER A 212 23.57 5.53 -7.23
N GLY A 213 22.28 5.17 -7.34
CA GLY A 213 21.31 5.90 -8.15
C GLY A 213 20.98 7.28 -7.57
N VAL A 214 20.78 7.38 -6.25
CA VAL A 214 20.58 8.68 -5.58
C VAL A 214 21.81 9.57 -5.70
N ARG A 215 23.03 9.00 -5.56
CA ARG A 215 24.27 9.73 -5.81
C ARG A 215 24.37 10.23 -7.25
N ALA A 216 23.98 9.42 -8.23
CA ALA A 216 23.97 9.83 -9.63
C ALA A 216 22.99 10.98 -9.87
N LEU A 217 21.78 10.90 -9.31
CA LEU A 217 20.78 11.96 -9.37
C LEU A 217 21.28 13.26 -8.73
N ALA A 218 21.83 13.18 -7.52
CA ALA A 218 22.28 14.33 -6.73
C ALA A 218 23.25 15.23 -7.52
N LYS A 219 24.18 14.63 -8.29
CA LYS A 219 25.15 15.39 -9.10
C LYS A 219 24.49 16.34 -10.10
N GLY A 220 23.34 15.96 -10.67
CA GLY A 220 22.61 16.74 -11.66
C GLY A 220 21.62 17.76 -11.10
N LEU A 221 21.41 17.78 -9.77
CA LEU A 221 20.46 18.70 -9.14
C LEU A 221 21.07 20.11 -9.09
N CYS A 222 20.84 20.89 -10.15
CA CYS A 222 21.21 22.31 -10.25
C CYS A 222 20.06 23.19 -10.77
N ILE A 223 18.84 22.65 -10.75
CA ILE A 223 17.60 23.27 -11.18
C ILE A 223 16.86 23.90 -9.99
N PRO A 224 15.93 24.86 -10.22
CA PRO A 224 15.10 25.45 -9.17
C PRO A 224 14.02 24.48 -8.67
N LEU A 225 14.42 23.25 -8.30
CA LEU A 225 13.54 22.19 -7.86
C LEU A 225 12.82 22.61 -6.57
N GLN A 226 11.50 22.47 -6.57
CA GLN A 226 10.62 22.80 -5.44
C GLN A 226 10.20 21.55 -4.66
N SER A 227 10.08 20.40 -5.33
CA SER A 227 9.67 19.13 -4.69
C SER A 227 10.55 17.99 -5.17
N LEU A 228 11.21 17.32 -4.23
CA LEU A 228 11.96 16.09 -4.46
C LEU A 228 11.40 14.97 -3.59
N ARG A 229 10.85 13.93 -4.22
CA ARG A 229 10.35 12.74 -3.53
C ARG A 229 11.17 11.52 -3.91
N LEU A 230 11.77 10.90 -2.88
CA LEU A 230 12.66 9.74 -2.96
C LEU A 230 12.24 8.68 -1.92
N ALA A 231 10.96 8.62 -1.56
CA ALA A 231 10.45 7.65 -0.60
C ALA A 231 10.71 6.21 -1.06
N ARG A 232 11.18 5.34 -0.17
CA ARG A 232 11.46 3.91 -0.39
C ARG A 232 12.33 3.67 -1.64
N THR A 233 13.41 4.45 -1.79
CA THR A 233 14.35 4.30 -2.91
C THR A 233 15.63 3.54 -2.56
N GLY A 234 15.79 3.14 -1.30
CA GLY A 234 16.98 2.48 -0.80
C GLY A 234 18.22 3.37 -0.84
N ALA A 235 18.07 4.68 -0.62
CA ALA A 235 19.17 5.63 -0.65
C ALA A 235 20.28 5.28 0.36
N ARG A 236 19.91 4.73 1.53
CA ARG A 236 20.79 4.48 2.69
C ARG A 236 21.58 5.74 3.09
N GLY A 237 22.44 5.62 4.11
CA GLY A 237 23.26 6.77 4.56
C GLY A 237 24.12 7.39 3.44
N LYS A 238 24.68 6.57 2.54
CA LYS A 238 25.59 7.01 1.47
C LYS A 238 24.90 7.75 0.32
N GLY A 239 23.67 7.40 -0.03
CA GLY A 239 22.88 8.15 -1.02
C GLY A 239 22.44 9.49 -0.47
N VAL A 240 22.01 9.51 0.80
CA VAL A 240 21.59 10.72 1.51
C VAL A 240 22.76 11.68 1.71
N GLU A 241 23.95 11.18 2.03
CA GLU A 241 25.19 11.98 2.10
C GLU A 241 25.41 12.76 0.79
N ALA A 242 25.26 12.10 -0.37
CA ALA A 242 25.40 12.77 -1.66
C ALA A 242 24.34 13.86 -1.90
N LEU A 243 23.10 13.65 -1.45
CA LEU A 243 22.05 14.67 -1.51
C LEU A 243 22.35 15.84 -0.58
N ALA A 244 22.81 15.57 0.64
CA ALA A 244 23.14 16.56 1.64
C ALA A 244 24.25 17.52 1.18
N GLU A 245 25.29 17.00 0.51
CA GLU A 245 26.35 17.86 -0.05
C GLU A 245 25.80 18.87 -1.06
N VAL A 246 24.84 18.47 -1.90
CA VAL A 246 24.21 19.36 -2.89
C VAL A 246 23.35 20.44 -2.23
N LEU A 247 22.65 20.11 -1.15
CA LEU A 247 21.90 21.07 -0.33
C LEU A 247 22.84 22.08 0.33
N LYS A 248 23.96 21.60 0.89
CA LYS A 248 24.99 22.42 1.54
C LYS A 248 25.69 23.36 0.56
N GLU A 249 25.87 22.92 -0.68
CA GLU A 249 26.36 23.73 -1.81
C GLU A 249 25.33 24.78 -2.30
N LYS A 250 24.11 24.79 -1.73
CA LYS A 250 23.02 25.73 -2.06
C LYS A 250 22.59 25.67 -3.53
N LYS A 251 22.68 24.49 -4.14
CA LYS A 251 22.27 24.27 -5.54
C LYS A 251 20.74 24.17 -5.71
N VAL A 252 20.01 23.87 -4.62
CA VAL A 252 18.56 23.59 -4.64
C VAL A 252 17.80 24.47 -3.65
N THR A 253 18.08 25.78 -3.65
CA THR A 253 17.51 26.74 -2.68
C THR A 253 16.01 26.98 -2.83
N SER A 254 15.41 26.57 -3.96
CA SER A 254 13.96 26.65 -4.21
C SER A 254 13.16 25.50 -3.59
N LEU A 255 13.83 24.55 -2.91
CA LEU A 255 13.19 23.35 -2.39
C LEU A 255 12.19 23.69 -1.28
N CYS A 256 10.94 23.31 -1.49
CA CYS A 256 9.83 23.41 -0.55
C CYS A 256 9.46 22.07 0.08
N LEU A 257 9.65 20.95 -0.63
CA LEU A 257 9.34 19.60 -0.15
C LEU A 257 10.53 18.67 -0.36
N LEU A 258 10.96 18.01 0.72
CA LEU A 258 11.88 16.89 0.68
C LEU A 258 11.26 15.68 1.36
N ASP A 259 11.08 14.62 0.59
CA ASP A 259 10.60 13.33 1.07
C ASP A 259 11.66 12.25 0.83
N VAL A 260 12.16 11.68 1.93
CA VAL A 260 13.13 10.59 1.95
C VAL A 260 12.65 9.46 2.85
N GLU A 261 11.33 9.26 2.99
CA GLU A 261 10.72 8.17 3.74
C GLU A 261 11.35 6.81 3.41
N GLY A 262 11.51 5.90 4.37
CA GLY A 262 11.77 4.48 4.07
C GLY A 262 13.12 4.20 3.41
N ASN A 263 14.16 4.98 3.69
CA ASN A 263 15.47 4.86 3.03
C ASN A 263 16.57 4.24 3.90
N SER A 264 16.25 3.83 5.15
CA SER A 264 17.20 3.23 6.10
C SER A 264 18.51 4.02 6.18
N MET A 265 18.42 5.33 6.41
CA MET A 265 19.57 6.23 6.33
C MET A 265 20.47 6.15 7.57
N GLY A 266 19.92 5.74 8.72
CA GLY A 266 20.64 5.69 10.00
C GLY A 266 21.04 7.08 10.53
N ALA A 267 21.64 7.10 11.71
CA ALA A 267 22.25 8.29 12.30
C ALA A 267 23.35 8.90 11.41
N GLY A 268 24.10 8.06 10.71
CA GLY A 268 25.11 8.49 9.75
C GLY A 268 24.52 9.30 8.60
N GLY A 269 23.40 8.86 8.00
CA GLY A 269 22.69 9.62 6.98
C GLY A 269 22.09 10.91 7.52
N LEU A 270 21.45 10.84 8.69
CA LEU A 270 20.86 12.01 9.35
C LEU A 270 21.91 13.07 9.70
N ARG A 271 23.12 12.69 10.10
CA ARG A 271 24.22 13.63 10.37
C ARG A 271 24.52 14.52 9.17
N HIS A 272 24.61 13.93 7.99
CA HIS A 272 24.88 14.69 6.77
C HIS A 272 23.67 15.55 6.39
N LEU A 273 22.47 14.96 6.38
CA LEU A 273 21.25 15.67 6.00
C LEU A 273 20.95 16.82 6.96
N GLY A 274 20.95 16.56 8.26
CA GLY A 274 20.75 17.51 9.36
C GLY A 274 21.74 18.66 9.27
N GLY A 275 23.04 18.39 9.16
CA GLY A 275 24.06 19.42 8.98
C GLY A 275 23.86 20.27 7.72
N ALA A 276 23.36 19.68 6.63
CA ALA A 276 23.05 20.41 5.40
C ALA A 276 21.82 21.30 5.53
N ILE A 277 20.69 20.78 6.04
CA ILE A 277 19.45 21.57 6.17
C ILE A 277 19.52 22.61 7.29
N CYS A 278 20.38 22.39 8.29
CA CYS A 278 20.72 23.38 9.32
C CYS A 278 21.76 24.41 8.86
N THR A 279 22.32 24.28 7.65
CA THR A 279 23.20 25.30 7.09
C THR A 279 22.40 26.51 6.61
N ALA A 280 22.75 27.69 7.10
CA ALA A 280 22.02 28.92 6.80
C ALA A 280 21.88 29.19 5.30
N GLY A 281 20.63 29.27 4.83
CA GLY A 281 20.27 29.52 3.43
C GLY A 281 20.47 28.33 2.49
N ALA A 282 20.67 27.10 2.99
CA ALA A 282 20.68 25.89 2.17
C ALA A 282 19.28 25.59 1.61
N VAL A 283 18.25 25.62 2.47
CA VAL A 283 16.85 25.32 2.14
C VAL A 283 15.88 26.36 2.74
N PRO A 284 15.97 27.64 2.32
CA PRO A 284 15.23 28.74 2.95
C PRO A 284 13.70 28.67 2.79
N HIS A 285 13.20 27.85 1.86
CA HIS A 285 11.78 27.72 1.54
C HIS A 285 11.20 26.35 1.93
N LEU A 286 11.94 25.52 2.69
CA LEU A 286 11.48 24.18 3.04
C LEU A 286 10.24 24.25 3.95
N GLN A 287 9.13 23.74 3.43
CA GLN A 287 7.82 23.67 4.08
C GLN A 287 7.49 22.25 4.54
N VAL A 288 7.92 21.22 3.82
CA VAL A 288 7.60 19.82 4.12
C VAL A 288 8.87 18.99 4.19
N LEU A 289 9.08 18.32 5.32
CA LEU A 289 10.19 17.40 5.54
C LEU A 289 9.66 16.05 6.06
N ILE A 290 9.79 15.01 5.23
CA ILE A 290 9.35 13.65 5.55
C ILE A 290 10.58 12.76 5.74
N LEU A 291 10.79 12.32 6.98
CA LEU A 291 11.89 11.44 7.41
C LEU A 291 11.39 10.12 8.01
N ARG A 292 10.12 9.77 7.77
CA ARG A 292 9.47 8.56 8.28
C ARG A 292 10.26 7.28 7.95
N GLU A 293 10.29 6.31 8.86
CA GLU A 293 10.86 4.96 8.65
C GLU A 293 12.31 4.96 8.11
N ASN A 294 13.22 5.64 8.81
CA ASN A 294 14.63 5.80 8.40
C ASN A 294 15.66 5.35 9.42
N ASP A 295 15.22 4.83 10.57
CA ASP A 295 16.08 4.40 11.68
C ASP A 295 17.06 5.51 12.11
N LEU A 296 16.55 6.75 12.23
CA LEU A 296 17.34 7.98 12.32
C LEU A 296 18.41 8.04 13.43
N THR A 297 18.31 7.17 14.44
CA THR A 297 19.26 7.10 15.56
C THR A 297 20.13 5.85 15.51
N ASP A 298 19.90 4.90 14.60
CA ASP A 298 20.71 3.69 14.46
C ASP A 298 22.06 4.00 13.82
N ALA A 299 23.13 3.68 14.52
CA ALA A 299 24.51 3.69 14.04
C ALA A 299 24.99 2.26 13.72
N ASP A 300 26.24 2.13 13.29
CA ASP A 300 26.85 0.81 13.06
C ASP A 300 26.93 0.00 14.38
N LEU A 301 26.76 -1.34 14.30
CA LEU A 301 26.93 -2.28 15.43
C LEU A 301 25.91 -2.11 16.58
N GLU A 302 24.62 -1.88 16.27
CA GLU A 302 23.53 -1.80 17.26
C GLU A 302 23.68 -0.66 18.29
N GLN A 303 24.49 0.36 17.98
CA GLN A 303 24.62 1.56 18.81
C GLN A 303 23.65 2.65 18.36
N ARG A 304 23.19 3.48 19.30
CA ARG A 304 22.37 4.67 19.01
C ARG A 304 23.23 5.93 19.03
N ASP A 305 23.05 6.80 18.04
CA ASP A 305 23.64 8.15 17.99
C ASP A 305 22.54 9.20 17.80
N TYR A 306 22.23 9.90 18.89
CA TYR A 306 21.21 10.95 18.91
C TYR A 306 21.74 12.34 18.57
N ALA A 307 23.06 12.54 18.47
CA ALA A 307 23.63 13.86 18.22
C ALA A 307 23.10 14.52 16.93
N PRO A 308 22.94 13.79 15.79
CA PRO A 308 22.32 14.34 14.59
C PRO A 308 20.87 14.79 14.78
N LEU A 309 20.09 14.03 15.56
CA LEU A 309 18.70 14.37 15.87
C LEU A 309 18.65 15.61 16.76
N SER A 310 19.49 15.68 17.80
CA SER A 310 19.61 16.84 18.68
C SER A 310 19.95 18.12 17.91
N GLU A 311 20.86 18.03 16.92
CA GLU A 311 21.20 19.14 16.03
C GLU A 311 20.00 19.58 15.19
N LEU A 312 19.30 18.62 14.56
CA LEU A 312 18.11 18.90 13.74
C LEU A 312 17.01 19.57 14.55
N LEU A 313 16.69 19.05 15.73
CA LEU A 313 15.60 19.57 16.57
C LEU A 313 15.95 20.92 17.23
N SER A 314 17.25 21.22 17.37
CA SER A 314 17.74 22.48 17.96
C SER A 314 17.97 23.59 16.94
N THR A 315 17.63 23.38 15.67
CA THR A 315 17.87 24.34 14.59
C THR A 315 16.89 25.53 14.63
N ASP A 316 17.35 26.71 14.20
CA ASP A 316 16.53 27.92 14.01
C ASP A 316 16.37 28.31 12.53
N GLN A 317 16.89 27.48 11.63
CA GLN A 317 16.92 27.75 10.18
C GLN A 317 15.62 27.36 9.47
N LEU A 318 14.91 26.33 9.96
CA LEU A 318 13.70 25.78 9.34
C LEU A 318 12.45 26.58 9.75
N ARG A 319 12.42 27.88 9.41
CA ARG A 319 11.35 28.81 9.83
C ARG A 319 10.08 28.71 8.99
N GLU A 320 10.21 28.22 7.77
CA GLU A 320 9.11 28.03 6.83
C GLU A 320 8.47 26.64 6.93
N LEU A 321 8.98 25.77 7.82
CA LEU A 321 8.51 24.39 7.95
C LEU A 321 7.07 24.36 8.48
N GLU A 322 6.19 23.75 7.68
CA GLU A 322 4.76 23.56 7.91
C GLU A 322 4.43 22.10 8.27
N GLU A 323 5.19 21.14 7.75
CA GLU A 323 5.01 19.71 7.99
C GLU A 323 6.34 19.02 8.32
N LEU A 324 6.34 18.29 9.43
CA LEU A 324 7.45 17.44 9.85
C LEU A 324 6.93 16.05 10.21
N ASP A 325 7.34 15.04 9.43
CA ASP A 325 7.06 13.64 9.71
C ASP A 325 8.34 12.91 10.16
N LEU A 326 8.36 12.50 11.42
CA LEU A 326 9.43 11.72 12.04
C LEU A 326 8.96 10.30 12.43
N SER A 327 7.80 9.86 11.96
CA SER A 327 7.18 8.61 12.42
C SER A 327 7.99 7.35 12.10
N GLY A 328 7.86 6.32 12.93
CA GLY A 328 8.48 5.02 12.71
C GLY A 328 10.01 5.03 12.78
N ASN A 329 10.61 5.88 13.61
CA ASN A 329 12.07 6.00 13.75
C ASN A 329 12.61 5.58 15.12
N LYS A 330 11.74 5.14 16.04
CA LYS A 330 12.11 4.73 17.41
C LYS A 330 12.96 5.81 18.12
N LEU A 331 12.55 7.08 18.02
CA LEU A 331 13.36 8.21 18.50
C LEU A 331 13.40 8.37 20.03
N PHE A 332 12.40 7.83 20.73
CA PHE A 332 12.18 8.07 22.15
C PHE A 332 11.97 6.76 22.93
N ASP A 333 12.43 5.63 22.37
CA ASP A 333 12.26 4.28 22.92
C ASP A 333 13.15 4.00 24.15
N GLN A 334 14.20 4.80 24.34
CA GLN A 334 15.10 4.74 25.50
C GLN A 334 14.72 5.78 26.58
N PRO A 335 14.98 5.53 27.87
CA PRO A 335 14.66 6.47 28.95
C PRO A 335 15.51 7.75 28.88
N LEU A 336 14.94 8.89 29.30
CA LEU A 336 15.61 10.20 29.30
C LEU A 336 16.32 10.44 30.64
N GLY A 337 17.57 10.91 30.62
CA GLY A 337 18.22 11.47 31.83
C GLY A 337 18.67 10.46 32.89
N VAL A 338 18.69 9.17 32.58
CA VAL A 338 19.19 8.12 33.49
C VAL A 338 20.72 8.15 33.57
N GLU A 339 21.29 8.05 34.79
CA GLU A 339 22.74 8.00 34.98
C GLU A 339 23.35 6.78 34.26
N GLY A 340 24.26 7.02 33.30
CA GLY A 340 24.82 5.97 32.44
C GLY A 340 23.98 5.62 31.21
N GLY A 341 22.81 6.25 31.04
CA GLY A 341 21.97 6.16 29.85
C GLY A 341 22.49 6.97 28.66
N VAL A 342 21.86 6.81 27.50
CA VAL A 342 22.25 7.49 26.26
C VAL A 342 21.80 8.95 26.29
N ASP A 343 22.70 9.88 25.96
CA ASP A 343 22.39 11.31 25.87
C ASP A 343 21.49 11.59 24.66
N ARG A 344 20.18 11.74 24.90
CA ARG A 344 19.16 11.96 23.86
C ARG A 344 18.37 13.26 24.07
N VAL A 345 17.85 13.80 22.97
CA VAL A 345 16.98 14.98 22.98
C VAL A 345 15.54 14.63 23.39
N SER A 346 14.88 15.55 24.09
CA SER A 346 13.46 15.44 24.44
C SER A 346 12.56 15.91 23.28
N ALA A 347 11.40 15.26 23.11
CA ALA A 347 10.34 15.67 22.19
C ALA A 347 9.86 17.11 22.48
N ALA A 348 10.01 17.62 23.70
CA ALA A 348 9.71 19.01 24.04
C ALA A 348 10.48 20.04 23.21
N ALA A 349 11.64 19.67 22.63
CA ALA A 349 12.39 20.53 21.72
C ALA A 349 11.56 20.95 20.48
N LEU A 350 10.67 20.06 19.99
CA LEU A 350 9.77 20.34 18.87
C LEU A 350 8.67 21.36 19.22
N ALA A 351 8.31 21.46 20.50
CA ALA A 351 7.27 22.36 20.99
C ALA A 351 7.83 23.66 21.61
N ALA A 352 9.15 23.82 21.67
CA ALA A 352 9.79 24.97 22.28
C ALA A 352 9.49 26.26 21.51
N ALA A 353 9.26 27.37 22.24
CA ALA A 353 8.91 28.65 21.62
C ALA A 353 9.94 29.13 20.59
N GLY A 354 9.44 29.56 19.43
CA GLY A 354 10.27 30.07 18.32
C GLY A 354 10.91 28.96 17.46
N ARG A 355 10.78 27.69 17.84
CA ARG A 355 11.13 26.55 16.98
C ARG A 355 9.96 26.25 16.04
N PHE A 356 10.26 26.06 14.76
CA PHE A 356 9.30 25.76 13.69
C PHE A 356 7.99 26.59 13.77
N PRO A 357 8.06 27.93 13.64
CA PRO A 357 6.94 28.83 13.94
C PRO A 357 5.70 28.66 13.04
N LYS A 358 5.84 27.94 11.91
CA LYS A 358 4.75 27.66 10.96
C LYS A 358 4.28 26.19 10.99
N LEU A 359 4.80 25.37 11.90
CA LEU A 359 4.54 23.93 11.95
C LEU A 359 3.07 23.64 12.26
N GLN A 360 2.36 23.18 11.23
CA GLN A 360 0.94 22.82 11.27
C GLN A 360 0.76 21.32 11.43
N ILE A 361 1.62 20.50 10.82
CA ILE A 361 1.52 19.05 10.84
C ILE A 361 2.75 18.47 11.52
N LEU A 362 2.54 17.74 12.62
CA LEU A 362 3.60 17.04 13.33
C LEU A 362 3.20 15.57 13.53
N ASN A 363 3.94 14.67 12.89
CA ASN A 363 3.76 13.24 13.04
C ASN A 363 4.94 12.63 13.80
N LEU A 364 4.68 12.17 15.03
CA LEU A 364 5.62 11.46 15.89
C LEU A 364 5.21 10.01 16.12
N ALA A 365 4.30 9.46 15.31
CA ALA A 365 3.77 8.12 15.50
C ALA A 365 4.89 7.06 15.51
N ASN A 366 4.74 6.00 16.30
CA ASN A 366 5.65 4.84 16.35
C ASN A 366 7.11 5.22 16.67
N ASN A 367 7.32 6.18 17.56
CA ASN A 367 8.65 6.56 18.06
C ASN A 367 8.95 6.10 19.49
N GLY A 368 8.06 5.31 20.11
CA GLY A 368 8.25 4.86 21.49
C GLY A 368 8.09 5.95 22.54
N ILE A 369 7.35 7.04 22.26
CA ILE A 369 7.22 8.18 23.18
C ILE A 369 6.53 7.76 24.50
N SER A 370 7.23 7.89 25.62
CA SER A 370 6.70 7.58 26.95
C SER A 370 5.63 8.59 27.40
N SER A 371 4.92 8.26 28.49
CA SER A 371 3.93 9.18 29.06
C SER A 371 4.58 10.46 29.58
N GLU A 372 5.70 10.35 30.29
CA GLU A 372 6.49 11.49 30.76
C GLU A 372 6.97 12.36 29.59
N GLU A 373 7.53 11.76 28.55
CA GLU A 373 8.01 12.49 27.36
C GLU A 373 6.86 13.22 26.66
N THR A 374 5.69 12.58 26.60
CA THR A 374 4.46 13.18 26.08
C THR A 374 4.00 14.35 26.95
N ALA A 375 4.14 14.24 28.28
CA ALA A 375 3.81 15.31 29.22
C ALA A 375 4.74 16.51 29.03
N LEU A 376 6.05 16.28 28.90
CA LEU A 376 7.05 17.32 28.60
C LEU A 376 6.71 18.05 27.31
N PHE A 377 6.42 17.30 26.23
CA PHE A 377 5.99 17.86 24.95
C PHE A 377 4.71 18.70 25.10
N ALA A 378 3.64 18.13 25.66
CA ALA A 378 2.35 18.81 25.80
C ALA A 378 2.44 20.05 26.70
N ASN A 379 3.29 20.01 27.73
CA ASN A 379 3.53 21.14 28.61
C ASN A 379 4.35 22.24 27.95
N ALA A 380 5.24 21.92 27.00
CA ALA A 380 6.01 22.89 26.23
C ALA A 380 5.14 23.62 25.19
N LEU A 381 4.09 22.99 24.66
CA LEU A 381 3.16 23.62 23.72
C LEU A 381 2.60 24.93 24.29
N GLY A 382 2.78 26.02 23.55
CA GLY A 382 2.23 27.33 23.88
C GLY A 382 2.87 28.03 25.10
N LYS A 383 4.01 27.55 25.62
CA LYS A 383 4.83 28.29 26.61
C LYS A 383 5.76 29.28 25.89
N GLY A 384 5.47 30.58 25.94
CA GLY A 384 6.38 31.64 25.45
C GLY A 384 5.67 32.85 24.81
N GLU A 385 6.43 33.83 24.32
CA GLU A 385 5.92 35.08 23.71
C GLU A 385 5.22 34.88 22.35
N GLY A 386 5.16 33.64 21.82
CA GLY A 386 4.65 33.30 20.49
C GLY A 386 3.14 33.02 20.37
N GLY A 387 2.38 33.01 21.47
CA GLY A 387 0.94 32.69 21.46
C GLY A 387 0.62 31.18 21.39
N PRO A 388 -0.65 30.80 21.15
CA PRO A 388 -1.06 29.39 21.04
C PRO A 388 -0.39 28.71 19.85
N SER A 389 -0.21 27.39 19.95
CA SER A 389 0.41 26.60 18.88
C SER A 389 -0.37 26.73 17.57
N VAL A 390 0.35 26.74 16.45
CA VAL A 390 -0.23 26.74 15.10
C VAL A 390 -0.53 25.33 14.59
N LEU A 391 -0.28 24.30 15.41
CA LEU A 391 -0.54 22.90 15.07
C LEU A 391 -2.02 22.65 14.73
N GLU A 392 -2.21 22.02 13.59
CA GLU A 392 -3.48 21.61 13.00
C GLU A 392 -3.61 20.07 13.00
N ASP A 393 -2.54 19.32 12.75
CA ASP A 393 -2.54 17.86 12.84
C ASP A 393 -1.42 17.37 13.76
N LEU A 394 -1.81 16.58 14.76
CA LEU A 394 -0.91 16.01 15.75
C LEU A 394 -1.14 14.51 15.88
N ASP A 395 -0.09 13.75 15.58
CA ASP A 395 -0.07 12.30 15.76
C ASP A 395 1.01 11.89 16.77
N LEU A 396 0.57 11.32 17.89
CA LEU A 396 1.43 10.77 18.95
C LEU A 396 1.17 9.27 19.15
N SER A 397 0.67 8.59 18.12
CA SER A 397 0.33 7.17 18.17
C SER A 397 1.56 6.26 18.34
N GLY A 398 1.34 5.02 18.73
CA GLY A 398 2.38 3.99 18.79
C GLY A 398 2.65 3.47 20.20
N VAL A 399 3.18 2.25 20.23
CA VAL A 399 3.46 1.51 21.46
C VAL A 399 4.62 2.17 22.20
N CYS A 400 4.46 2.42 23.50
CA CYS A 400 5.57 2.79 24.38
C CYS A 400 6.41 1.53 24.60
N SER A 401 7.72 1.58 24.35
CA SER A 401 8.62 0.48 24.74
C SER A 401 8.58 0.36 26.26
N ARG A 402 8.10 -0.78 26.78
CA ARG A 402 8.41 -1.18 28.16
C ARG A 402 9.87 -1.65 28.15
N VAL A 403 10.70 -1.05 28.99
CA VAL A 403 12.07 -1.55 29.21
C VAL A 403 11.93 -2.83 30.03
N GLU A 404 12.38 -3.96 29.50
CA GLU A 404 12.46 -5.20 30.28
C GLU A 404 13.42 -4.99 31.47
N GLY A 405 12.91 -5.05 32.70
CA GLY A 405 13.72 -5.07 33.92
C GLY A 405 13.64 -3.87 34.86
N GLU A 406 12.75 -2.90 34.63
CA GLU A 406 12.40 -1.92 35.68
C GLU A 406 11.36 -2.53 36.63
N GLU A 407 11.76 -2.75 37.89
CA GLU A 407 10.83 -3.03 38.98
C GLU A 407 9.84 -1.86 39.11
N GLU A 408 8.58 -2.20 39.28
CA GLU A 408 7.43 -1.30 39.37
C GLU A 408 7.67 -0.13 40.33
N GLU A 409 7.89 1.06 39.79
CA GLU A 409 7.46 2.30 40.45
C GLU A 409 6.19 2.78 39.72
N GLU A 410 5.08 2.89 40.46
CA GLU A 410 3.76 3.39 40.06
C GLU A 410 3.76 4.85 39.52
N GLU A 411 4.91 5.41 39.14
CA GLU A 411 5.06 6.84 38.89
C GLU A 411 4.74 7.20 37.42
N GLY A 412 3.50 7.63 37.19
CA GLY A 412 3.14 8.43 36.02
C GLY A 412 2.08 7.86 35.07
N GLU A 413 1.23 6.92 35.51
CA GLU A 413 0.16 6.32 34.69
C GLU A 413 -0.73 7.37 33.99
N GLY A 414 -0.42 7.66 32.72
CA GLY A 414 -1.24 8.54 31.88
C GLY A 414 -1.04 10.05 32.08
N GLU A 415 0.06 10.49 32.71
CA GLU A 415 0.41 11.92 32.82
C GLU A 415 0.48 12.60 31.44
N GLY A 416 1.03 11.92 30.44
CA GLY A 416 1.15 12.41 29.07
C GLY A 416 -0.18 12.80 28.44
N VAL A 417 -1.14 11.87 28.43
CA VAL A 417 -2.50 12.11 27.91
C VAL A 417 -3.20 13.18 28.75
N GLN A 418 -2.99 13.21 30.06
CA GLN A 418 -3.55 14.25 30.93
C GLN A 418 -2.96 15.64 30.61
N ALA A 419 -1.68 15.74 30.28
CA ALA A 419 -1.04 16.99 29.84
C ALA A 419 -1.57 17.45 28.48
N VAL A 420 -1.83 16.52 27.54
CA VAL A 420 -2.51 16.82 26.26
C VAL A 420 -3.92 17.35 26.52
N ALA A 421 -4.68 16.73 27.41
CA ALA A 421 -6.01 17.20 27.83
C ALA A 421 -5.97 18.63 28.41
N ASN A 422 -4.93 18.93 29.19
CA ASN A 422 -4.70 20.27 29.75
C ASN A 422 -4.33 21.29 28.66
N ALA A 423 -3.52 20.91 27.66
CA ALA A 423 -3.17 21.76 26.52
C ALA A 423 -4.40 22.11 25.67
N VAL A 424 -5.28 21.14 25.41
CA VAL A 424 -6.58 21.34 24.74
C VAL A 424 -7.48 22.26 25.57
N SER A 425 -7.69 21.94 26.86
CA SER A 425 -8.56 22.71 27.76
C SER A 425 -8.13 24.17 27.90
N SER A 426 -6.82 24.43 27.84
CA SER A 426 -6.26 25.78 27.95
C SER A 426 -6.26 26.55 26.61
N GLY A 427 -6.71 25.94 25.52
CA GLY A 427 -6.77 26.58 24.20
C GLY A 427 -5.42 26.71 23.49
N ARG A 428 -4.38 26.02 23.98
CA ARG A 428 -3.05 26.02 23.34
C ARG A 428 -3.04 25.30 21.99
N LEU A 429 -4.01 24.40 21.79
CA LEU A 429 -4.26 23.65 20.55
C LEU A 429 -5.56 24.12 19.87
N SER A 430 -5.77 25.43 19.78
CA SER A 430 -7.03 25.99 19.24
C SER A 430 -7.21 25.83 17.73
N ARG A 431 -6.13 25.63 16.97
CA ARG A 431 -6.16 25.38 15.52
C ARG A 431 -6.29 23.90 15.14
N LEU A 432 -6.27 23.01 16.12
CA LEU A 432 -6.27 21.56 15.91
C LEU A 432 -7.47 21.11 15.05
N ILE A 433 -7.16 20.44 13.96
CA ILE A 433 -8.05 19.79 13.01
C ILE A 433 -8.09 18.29 13.28
N SER A 434 -6.96 17.68 13.66
CA SER A 434 -6.83 16.24 13.87
C SER A 434 -5.97 15.94 15.10
N LEU A 435 -6.43 15.00 15.93
CA LEU A 435 -5.68 14.44 17.05
C LEU A 435 -5.71 12.92 16.99
N ARG A 436 -4.53 12.30 16.86
CA ARG A 436 -4.39 10.84 16.81
C ARG A 436 -3.56 10.33 17.98
N LEU A 437 -4.19 9.48 18.79
CA LEU A 437 -3.63 8.80 19.95
C LEU A 437 -4.00 7.32 19.86
N ARG A 438 -3.40 6.62 18.90
CA ARG A 438 -3.63 5.19 18.70
C ARG A 438 -2.57 4.34 19.38
N CYS A 439 -3.00 3.23 19.95
CA CYS A 439 -2.15 2.18 20.47
C CYS A 439 -1.09 2.70 21.46
N ARG A 440 -1.49 3.47 22.49
CA ARG A 440 -0.59 3.95 23.56
C ARG A 440 -0.89 3.26 24.89
N GLY A 441 0.16 2.97 25.67
CA GLY A 441 0.03 2.32 26.98
C GLY A 441 -0.52 3.23 28.08
N ASP A 442 -0.43 4.55 27.88
CA ASP A 442 -0.80 5.56 28.86
C ASP A 442 -2.24 6.10 28.67
N LEU A 443 -3.05 5.44 27.85
CA LEU A 443 -4.48 5.72 27.64
C LEU A 443 -5.34 5.10 28.74
N THR A 444 -5.05 5.44 30.00
CA THR A 444 -5.83 4.98 31.16
C THR A 444 -7.17 5.71 31.27
N SER A 445 -8.14 5.13 31.98
CA SER A 445 -9.54 5.61 31.99
C SER A 445 -9.69 7.08 32.42
N GLY A 446 -8.91 7.54 33.41
CA GLY A 446 -8.95 8.92 33.93
C GLY A 446 -8.48 9.96 32.90
N PRO A 447 -7.22 9.89 32.43
CA PRO A 447 -6.66 10.77 31.41
C PRO A 447 -7.48 10.80 30.11
N VAL A 448 -7.97 9.66 29.63
CA VAL A 448 -8.85 9.63 28.45
C VAL A 448 -10.18 10.36 28.72
N THR A 449 -10.76 10.19 29.91
CA THR A 449 -11.95 10.95 30.33
C THR A 449 -11.67 12.45 30.32
N SER A 450 -10.55 12.88 30.92
CA SER A 450 -10.13 14.28 30.94
C SER A 450 -9.94 14.83 29.53
N LEU A 451 -9.35 14.05 28.63
CA LEU A 451 -9.11 14.43 27.23
C LEU A 451 -10.44 14.62 26.47
N LEU A 452 -11.32 13.63 26.49
CA LEU A 452 -12.59 13.70 25.78
C LEU A 452 -13.48 14.82 26.34
N HIS A 453 -13.46 15.03 27.66
CA HIS A 453 -14.10 16.18 28.27
C HIS A 453 -13.47 17.52 27.85
N ALA A 454 -12.15 17.60 27.73
CA ALA A 454 -11.45 18.79 27.24
C ALA A 454 -11.81 19.14 25.80
N LEU A 455 -11.90 18.14 24.92
CA LEU A 455 -12.32 18.30 23.52
C LEU A 455 -13.77 18.80 23.44
N GLY A 456 -14.63 18.36 24.36
CA GLY A 456 -16.00 18.83 24.52
C GLY A 456 -16.18 20.24 25.08
N LYS A 457 -15.11 20.97 25.43
CA LYS A 457 -15.20 22.38 25.90
C LYS A 457 -15.20 23.41 24.77
N GLY A 458 -15.12 22.98 23.50
CA GLY A 458 -15.16 23.88 22.34
C GLY A 458 -13.93 24.79 22.18
N LYS A 459 -12.79 24.43 22.80
CA LYS A 459 -11.53 25.20 22.68
C LYS A 459 -10.75 24.93 21.40
N SER A 460 -11.10 23.88 20.67
CA SER A 460 -10.56 23.50 19.36
C SER A 460 -11.71 23.42 18.33
N PRO A 461 -12.22 24.56 17.84
CA PRO A 461 -13.43 24.61 17.01
C PRO A 461 -13.24 24.03 15.60
N ASN A 462 -12.00 23.89 15.13
CA ASN A 462 -11.67 23.38 13.80
C ASN A 462 -11.54 21.85 13.76
N LEU A 463 -11.71 21.17 14.89
CA LEU A 463 -11.49 19.73 15.01
C LEU A 463 -12.47 18.96 14.11
N ARG A 464 -11.90 18.09 13.27
CA ARG A 464 -12.59 17.23 12.31
C ARG A 464 -12.32 15.75 12.54
N ALA A 465 -11.18 15.39 13.15
CA ALA A 465 -10.82 14.01 13.43
C ALA A 465 -10.37 13.81 14.88
N ILE A 466 -10.94 12.81 15.54
CA ILE A 466 -10.52 12.33 16.87
C ILE A 466 -10.30 10.83 16.77
N GLU A 467 -9.11 10.39 17.14
CA GLU A 467 -8.78 8.96 17.13
C GLU A 467 -8.10 8.55 18.44
N VAL A 468 -8.78 7.68 19.19
CA VAL A 468 -8.32 7.13 20.46
C VAL A 468 -8.44 5.61 20.38
N LYS A 469 -7.32 4.91 20.49
CA LYS A 469 -7.27 3.44 20.50
C LYS A 469 -6.42 2.93 21.66
N VAL A 470 -7.03 2.22 22.59
CA VAL A 470 -6.40 1.69 23.80
C VAL A 470 -5.66 0.38 23.48
N LEU A 471 -4.41 0.26 23.93
CA LEU A 471 -3.61 -0.97 23.81
C LEU A 471 -4.10 -2.07 24.77
N GLU A 472 -3.71 -3.31 24.46
CA GLU A 472 -3.91 -4.49 25.30
C GLU A 472 -3.31 -4.26 26.70
N GLN A 473 -4.15 -4.32 27.73
CA GLN A 473 -3.65 -4.38 29.11
C GLN A 473 -3.26 -5.82 29.38
N VAL A 474 -1.95 -6.11 29.38
CA VAL A 474 -1.44 -7.39 29.87
C VAL A 474 -1.74 -7.45 31.37
N ALA A 475 -2.59 -8.40 31.78
CA ALA A 475 -2.76 -8.72 33.20
C ALA A 475 -1.43 -9.31 33.69
N GLU A 476 -0.65 -8.53 34.45
CA GLU A 476 0.73 -8.89 34.79
C GLU A 476 0.84 -10.12 35.70
N HIS A 477 -0.23 -10.53 36.39
CA HIS A 477 -0.23 -11.76 37.19
C HIS A 477 -1.59 -12.48 37.12
N PRO A 478 -1.71 -13.62 36.43
CA PRO A 478 -2.94 -14.41 36.40
C PRO A 478 -3.31 -15.03 37.77
N ASP A 479 -2.38 -15.01 38.74
CA ASP A 479 -2.51 -15.67 40.04
C ASP A 479 -2.84 -14.73 41.22
N GLU A 480 -2.83 -13.41 41.02
CA GLU A 480 -3.30 -12.45 42.03
C GLU A 480 -4.70 -11.94 41.67
N VAL A 481 -5.58 -11.90 42.68
CA VAL A 481 -7.01 -11.55 42.60
C VAL A 481 -7.27 -10.50 41.52
N PRO A 482 -8.19 -10.73 40.54
CA PRO A 482 -8.35 -9.84 39.42
C PRO A 482 -8.66 -8.43 39.93
N ASN A 483 -7.72 -7.51 39.74
CA ASN A 483 -7.96 -6.09 39.90
C ASN A 483 -9.24 -5.75 39.11
N LEU A 484 -10.13 -4.95 39.70
CA LEU A 484 -11.42 -4.61 39.08
C LEU A 484 -11.19 -4.20 37.61
N PRO A 485 -12.02 -4.68 36.67
CA PRO A 485 -11.86 -4.37 35.26
C PRO A 485 -11.83 -2.84 35.03
N VAL A 486 -10.87 -2.35 34.24
CA VAL A 486 -10.77 -0.92 33.92
C VAL A 486 -11.95 -0.52 33.04
N VAL A 487 -12.82 0.34 33.58
CA VAL A 487 -14.07 0.76 32.94
C VAL A 487 -13.92 2.14 32.29
N TYR A 488 -14.21 2.25 30.99
CA TYR A 488 -14.10 3.50 30.21
C TYR A 488 -15.42 4.29 30.09
N ASP A 489 -16.44 3.96 30.88
CA ASP A 489 -17.76 4.60 30.79
C ASP A 489 -17.74 6.11 30.95
N LYS A 490 -16.90 6.63 31.86
CA LYS A 490 -16.79 8.08 32.06
C LYS A 490 -16.22 8.78 30.83
N ALA A 491 -15.32 8.10 30.10
CA ALA A 491 -14.73 8.62 28.87
C ALA A 491 -15.79 8.73 27.77
N VAL A 492 -16.56 7.67 27.54
CA VAL A 492 -17.68 7.70 26.59
C VAL A 492 -18.77 8.68 27.03
N GLY A 493 -19.07 8.73 28.33
CA GLY A 493 -20.01 9.69 28.91
C GLY A 493 -19.61 11.16 28.71
N ALA A 494 -18.30 11.46 28.68
CA ALA A 494 -17.80 12.78 28.35
C ALA A 494 -18.11 13.16 26.90
N VAL A 495 -18.02 12.22 25.96
CA VAL A 495 -18.42 12.41 24.55
C VAL A 495 -19.93 12.65 24.46
N VAL A 496 -20.74 11.80 25.11
CA VAL A 496 -22.21 11.97 25.16
C VAL A 496 -22.57 13.36 25.68
N SER A 497 -22.01 13.76 26.82
CA SER A 497 -22.27 15.07 27.43
C SER A 497 -21.85 16.23 26.53
N ALA A 498 -20.74 16.08 25.79
CA ALA A 498 -20.28 17.09 24.85
C ALA A 498 -21.21 17.22 23.64
N VAL A 499 -21.70 16.09 23.12
CA VAL A 499 -22.61 16.01 21.96
C VAL A 499 -24.02 16.53 22.30
N GLU A 500 -24.54 16.19 23.48
CA GLU A 500 -25.81 16.71 23.99
C GLU A 500 -25.72 18.21 24.35
N GLY A 501 -24.53 18.67 24.73
CA GLY A 501 -24.23 20.09 24.93
C GLY A 501 -23.94 20.85 23.64
N GLU A 502 -23.54 22.12 23.77
CA GLU A 502 -23.08 22.95 22.64
C GLU A 502 -21.56 22.86 22.42
N GLY A 503 -20.87 21.96 23.13
CA GLY A 503 -19.42 21.90 23.20
C GLY A 503 -18.74 20.96 22.20
N TRP A 504 -19.48 20.03 21.60
CA TRP A 504 -18.95 19.12 20.58
C TRP A 504 -18.56 19.87 19.30
N PRO A 505 -17.40 19.56 18.69
CA PRO A 505 -17.00 20.24 17.47
C PRO A 505 -18.01 19.98 16.33
N PRO A 506 -18.50 21.03 15.67
CA PRO A 506 -19.69 20.92 14.81
C PRO A 506 -19.46 20.21 13.47
N LYS A 507 -18.20 19.94 13.10
CA LYS A 507 -17.81 19.37 11.80
C LYS A 507 -16.91 18.14 11.96
N ILE A 508 -17.11 17.35 13.02
CA ILE A 508 -16.40 16.07 13.16
C ILE A 508 -16.78 15.15 12.00
N GLU A 509 -15.77 14.73 11.25
CA GLU A 509 -15.85 13.84 10.10
C GLU A 509 -15.34 12.43 10.44
N THR A 510 -14.34 12.32 11.32
CA THR A 510 -13.77 11.05 11.75
C THR A 510 -13.84 10.93 13.26
N LEU A 511 -14.47 9.86 13.74
CA LEU A 511 -14.48 9.47 15.14
C LEU A 511 -14.06 8.01 15.26
N VAL A 512 -12.88 7.78 15.85
CA VAL A 512 -12.36 6.44 16.16
C VAL A 512 -12.25 6.33 17.67
N LEU A 513 -13.05 5.45 18.26
CA LEU A 513 -13.02 5.10 19.68
C LEU A 513 -12.88 3.59 19.81
N ASP A 514 -11.65 3.13 20.01
CA ASP A 514 -11.32 1.73 20.19
C ASP A 514 -10.93 1.47 21.65
N PHE A 515 -11.86 0.86 22.36
CA PHE A 515 -11.77 0.41 23.74
C PHE A 515 -11.90 -1.12 23.82
N TRP A 516 -11.51 -1.85 22.78
CA TRP A 516 -11.63 -3.31 22.74
C TRP A 516 -10.96 -3.99 23.94
N ASN A 517 -9.79 -3.50 24.33
CA ASN A 517 -9.00 -4.01 25.45
C ASN A 517 -9.38 -3.42 26.81
N GLY A 518 -10.50 -2.69 26.88
CA GLY A 518 -11.08 -2.19 28.11
C GLY A 518 -12.55 -2.60 28.22
N TYR A 519 -13.16 -2.29 29.36
CA TYR A 519 -14.56 -2.65 29.58
C TYR A 519 -15.48 -1.44 29.47
N LEU A 520 -16.61 -1.63 28.80
CA LEU A 520 -17.68 -0.64 28.68
C LEU A 520 -19.04 -1.25 29.02
N ARG A 521 -19.91 -0.45 29.64
CA ARG A 521 -21.31 -0.85 29.78
C ARG A 521 -22.08 -0.64 28.49
N SER A 522 -22.95 -1.60 28.16
CA SER A 522 -23.83 -1.60 27.01
C SER A 522 -24.70 -0.33 26.96
N ALA A 523 -25.24 0.11 28.10
CA ALA A 523 -26.05 1.32 28.19
C ALA A 523 -25.28 2.60 27.79
N CYS A 524 -23.97 2.64 28.06
CA CYS A 524 -23.11 3.78 27.72
C CYS A 524 -22.96 3.92 26.20
N MET A 525 -22.66 2.81 25.52
CA MET A 525 -22.54 2.77 24.05
C MET A 525 -23.87 3.05 23.34
N GLY A 526 -24.99 2.56 23.89
CA GLY A 526 -26.31 2.90 23.38
C GLY A 526 -26.62 4.41 23.49
N SER A 527 -26.17 5.06 24.56
CA SER A 527 -26.32 6.51 24.73
C SER A 527 -25.44 7.28 23.75
N LEU A 528 -24.21 6.84 23.53
CA LEU A 528 -23.32 7.38 22.49
C LEU A 528 -23.96 7.32 21.11
N GLY A 529 -24.49 6.15 20.72
CA GLY A 529 -25.15 5.95 19.43
C GLY A 529 -26.28 6.97 19.21
N ARG A 530 -27.19 7.13 20.18
CA ARG A 530 -28.29 8.11 20.12
C ARG A 530 -27.80 9.55 20.10
N ALA A 531 -26.79 9.89 20.90
CA ALA A 531 -26.22 11.22 20.92
C ALA A 531 -25.68 11.62 19.54
N LEU A 532 -24.92 10.73 18.88
CA LEU A 532 -24.41 10.97 17.53
C LEU A 532 -25.54 11.11 16.50
N GLY A 533 -26.61 10.34 16.63
CA GLY A 533 -27.80 10.41 15.77
C GLY A 533 -28.65 11.67 15.89
N SER A 534 -28.54 12.42 16.98
CA SER A 534 -29.36 13.61 17.27
C SER A 534 -29.12 14.83 16.36
N GLY A 535 -28.31 14.69 15.31
CA GLY A 535 -28.01 15.74 14.32
C GLY A 535 -26.59 16.33 14.43
N ARG A 536 -25.83 15.99 15.47
CA ARG A 536 -24.42 16.41 15.62
C ARG A 536 -23.42 15.44 14.95
N GLY A 537 -23.83 14.21 14.66
CA GLY A 537 -23.10 13.26 13.82
C GLY A 537 -23.36 13.42 12.32
N SER A 538 -24.07 14.46 11.88
CA SER A 538 -24.48 14.61 10.47
C SER A 538 -23.32 14.79 9.49
N PHE A 539 -22.16 15.23 9.98
CA PHE A 539 -20.93 15.41 9.21
C PHE A 539 -19.98 14.20 9.26
N LEU A 540 -20.29 13.18 10.07
CA LEU A 540 -19.46 11.99 10.16
C LEU A 540 -19.40 11.29 8.80
N ARG A 541 -18.18 11.06 8.35
CA ARG A 541 -17.83 10.24 7.18
C ARG A 541 -17.24 8.91 7.59
N GLN A 542 -16.49 8.88 8.69
CA GLN A 542 -15.87 7.68 9.24
C GLN A 542 -16.23 7.53 10.73
N LEU A 543 -16.78 6.38 11.09
CA LEU A 543 -17.08 6.00 12.46
C LEU A 543 -16.48 4.62 12.76
N GLU A 544 -15.57 4.56 13.72
CA GLU A 544 -15.01 3.31 14.23
C GLU A 544 -15.27 3.22 15.73
N LEU A 545 -15.99 2.17 16.15
CA LEU A 545 -16.30 1.89 17.55
C LEU A 545 -15.97 0.43 17.85
N ASN A 546 -14.98 0.18 18.69
CA ASN A 546 -14.62 -1.18 19.12
C ASN A 546 -14.71 -1.25 20.64
N TRP A 547 -15.43 -2.23 21.19
CA TRP A 547 -15.58 -2.37 22.64
C TRP A 547 -15.92 -3.79 23.07
N PHE A 548 -15.57 -4.08 24.32
CA PHE A 548 -15.97 -5.28 25.02
C PHE A 548 -16.91 -4.94 26.20
N CYS A 549 -17.90 -5.79 26.48
CA CYS A 549 -18.84 -5.57 27.57
C CYS A 549 -18.41 -6.28 28.86
N ILE A 550 -18.72 -5.69 30.02
CA ILE A 550 -18.56 -6.37 31.31
C ILE A 550 -19.53 -7.56 31.37
N GLY A 551 -19.04 -8.74 31.78
CA GLY A 551 -19.86 -9.93 31.97
C GLY A 551 -21.08 -9.67 32.86
N GLY A 552 -22.27 -10.04 32.38
CA GLY A 552 -23.55 -9.83 33.08
C GLY A 552 -24.28 -8.51 32.77
N ASP A 553 -23.70 -7.59 31.99
CA ASP A 553 -24.37 -6.38 31.47
C ASP A 553 -25.11 -6.64 30.13
N GLU A 554 -25.76 -7.80 30.03
CA GLU A 554 -26.55 -8.20 28.85
C GLU A 554 -27.91 -7.48 28.85
N THR A 555 -27.89 -6.18 28.56
CA THR A 555 -29.12 -5.52 28.11
C THR A 555 -29.50 -6.06 26.74
N ASN A 556 -30.79 -6.25 26.47
CA ASN A 556 -31.28 -6.74 25.17
C ASN A 556 -30.71 -5.95 23.97
N GLY A 557 -30.36 -4.67 24.16
CA GLY A 557 -29.80 -3.80 23.13
C GLY A 557 -28.30 -3.93 22.87
N GLY A 558 -27.53 -4.61 23.73
CA GLY A 558 -26.10 -4.91 23.53
C GLY A 558 -25.19 -3.71 23.27
N GLY A 559 -25.63 -2.49 23.62
CA GLY A 559 -24.97 -1.23 23.29
C GLY A 559 -25.10 -0.77 21.83
N LEU A 560 -25.50 -1.66 20.92
CA LEU A 560 -25.73 -1.34 19.52
C LEU A 560 -27.06 -0.62 19.25
N LEU A 561 -28.08 -0.85 20.09
CA LEU A 561 -29.44 -0.37 19.81
C LEU A 561 -29.50 1.13 19.51
N GLY A 562 -28.85 1.98 20.29
CA GLY A 562 -28.92 3.43 20.06
C GLY A 562 -28.23 3.88 18.77
N LEU A 563 -27.16 3.19 18.35
CA LEU A 563 -26.50 3.43 17.07
C LEU A 563 -27.38 2.93 15.92
N ALA A 564 -27.96 1.74 16.06
CA ALA A 564 -28.88 1.14 15.10
C ALA A 564 -30.13 2.01 14.86
N GLU A 565 -30.76 2.51 15.92
CA GLU A 565 -31.87 3.49 15.86
C GLU A 565 -31.45 4.72 15.06
N SER A 566 -30.29 5.29 15.38
CA SER A 566 -29.77 6.51 14.75
C SER A 566 -29.49 6.34 13.25
N LEU A 567 -28.90 5.20 12.86
CA LEU A 567 -28.69 4.85 11.44
C LEU A 567 -30.03 4.59 10.74
N GLY A 568 -30.94 3.89 11.42
CA GLY A 568 -32.31 3.58 10.97
C GLY A 568 -33.23 4.80 10.90
N GLU A 569 -32.88 5.93 11.50
CA GLU A 569 -33.60 7.21 11.36
C GLU A 569 -32.93 8.16 10.35
N GLY A 570 -31.76 7.78 9.82
CA GLY A 570 -30.99 8.61 8.88
C GLY A 570 -30.21 9.75 9.56
N GLY A 571 -29.87 9.61 10.85
CA GLY A 571 -29.16 10.63 11.63
C GLY A 571 -27.72 10.92 11.17
N MET A 572 -27.13 10.04 10.34
CA MET A 572 -25.76 10.14 9.83
C MET A 572 -25.71 9.99 8.29
N PRO A 573 -26.25 10.96 7.53
CA PRO A 573 -26.44 10.81 6.08
C PRO A 573 -25.15 10.82 5.26
N LEU A 574 -24.06 11.38 5.80
CA LEU A 574 -22.76 11.49 5.13
C LEU A 574 -21.80 10.35 5.49
N LEU A 575 -22.22 9.38 6.29
CA LEU A 575 -21.36 8.27 6.73
C LEU A 575 -21.00 7.38 5.53
N GLU A 576 -19.71 7.27 5.26
CA GLU A 576 -19.12 6.48 4.16
C GLU A 576 -18.51 5.18 4.67
N ASP A 577 -17.84 5.24 5.82
CA ASP A 577 -17.10 4.14 6.44
C ASP A 577 -17.58 3.87 7.87
N LEU A 578 -18.13 2.68 8.11
CA LEU A 578 -18.57 2.21 9.43
C LEU A 578 -17.75 0.99 9.83
N SER A 579 -17.04 1.05 10.96
CA SER A 579 -16.32 -0.07 11.54
C SER A 579 -16.78 -0.31 12.97
N LEU A 580 -17.29 -1.51 13.25
CA LEU A 580 -17.79 -1.89 14.57
C LEU A 580 -17.20 -3.24 14.96
N CYS A 581 -16.51 -3.32 16.09
CA CYS A 581 -16.14 -4.60 16.71
C CYS A 581 -16.78 -4.70 18.10
N VAL A 582 -17.68 -5.67 18.28
CA VAL A 582 -18.58 -5.72 19.44
C VAL A 582 -18.36 -7.01 20.21
N GLY A 583 -18.08 -6.91 21.53
CA GLY A 583 -17.95 -8.06 22.42
C GLY A 583 -19.23 -8.48 23.15
N CYS A 584 -20.40 -7.92 22.82
CA CYS A 584 -21.63 -8.04 23.61
C CYS A 584 -22.72 -8.90 22.91
N GLY A 585 -23.56 -9.59 23.71
CA GLY A 585 -24.55 -10.55 23.20
C GLY A 585 -25.96 -10.03 22.84
N GLY A 586 -26.26 -8.74 23.02
CA GLY A 586 -27.64 -8.21 22.93
C GLY A 586 -28.32 -8.34 21.56
N SER A 587 -29.35 -9.18 21.46
CA SER A 587 -30.05 -9.52 20.21
C SER A 587 -30.87 -8.38 19.59
N VAL A 588 -31.54 -7.53 20.38
CA VAL A 588 -32.38 -6.44 19.83
C VAL A 588 -31.55 -5.40 19.08
N GLY A 589 -30.38 -5.05 19.62
CA GLY A 589 -29.45 -4.13 18.96
C GLY A 589 -28.91 -4.67 17.64
N GLY A 590 -28.60 -5.97 17.60
CA GLY A 590 -28.16 -6.66 16.38
C GLY A 590 -29.23 -6.64 15.29
N ALA A 591 -30.48 -6.97 15.62
CA ALA A 591 -31.60 -6.99 14.67
C ALA A 591 -31.86 -5.60 14.06
N GLU A 592 -31.91 -4.55 14.87
CA GLU A 592 -32.11 -3.19 14.34
C GLU A 592 -30.89 -2.71 13.54
N LEU A 593 -29.66 -3.10 13.90
CA LEU A 593 -28.47 -2.76 13.11
C LEU A 593 -28.54 -3.40 11.72
N GLY A 594 -28.82 -4.71 11.66
CA GLY A 594 -28.96 -5.42 10.40
C GLY A 594 -30.05 -4.80 9.51
N LYS A 595 -31.17 -4.39 10.12
CA LYS A 595 -32.25 -3.69 9.43
C LYS A 595 -31.83 -2.30 8.93
N ALA A 596 -31.17 -1.49 9.76
CA ALA A 596 -30.69 -0.17 9.37
C ALA A 596 -29.72 -0.23 8.17
N LEU A 597 -28.81 -1.21 8.15
CA LEU A 597 -27.86 -1.44 7.05
C LEU A 597 -28.55 -1.89 5.74
N SER A 598 -29.71 -2.53 5.84
CA SER A 598 -30.44 -3.09 4.70
C SER A 598 -31.63 -2.23 4.23
N GLU A 599 -31.94 -1.11 4.90
CA GLU A 599 -33.03 -0.19 4.54
C GLU A 599 -32.59 1.00 3.67
N GLY A 600 -31.28 1.20 3.47
CA GLY A 600 -30.77 2.23 2.54
C GLY A 600 -30.90 3.67 3.05
N LYS A 601 -31.13 3.83 4.35
CA LYS A 601 -31.31 5.14 5.00
C LYS A 601 -30.00 5.92 5.20
N VAL A 602 -28.86 5.26 4.96
CA VAL A 602 -27.53 5.86 4.92
C VAL A 602 -26.98 5.72 3.49
N PRO A 603 -27.35 6.61 2.57
CA PRO A 603 -27.09 6.43 1.14
C PRO A 603 -25.61 6.57 0.76
N SER A 604 -24.82 7.25 1.60
CA SER A 604 -23.39 7.46 1.39
C SER A 604 -22.53 6.27 1.81
N LEU A 605 -23.11 5.26 2.46
CA LEU A 605 -22.37 4.14 3.04
C LEU A 605 -21.72 3.27 1.95
N ARG A 606 -20.40 3.14 2.02
CA ARG A 606 -19.56 2.41 1.06
C ARG A 606 -18.86 1.23 1.70
N SER A 607 -18.34 1.40 2.92
CA SER A 607 -17.57 0.38 3.62
C SER A 607 -18.19 0.09 4.97
N VAL A 608 -18.43 -1.19 5.25
CA VAL A 608 -18.94 -1.65 6.54
C VAL A 608 -18.08 -2.80 7.04
N LYS A 609 -17.36 -2.61 8.14
CA LYS A 609 -16.60 -3.64 8.83
C LYS A 609 -17.32 -4.02 10.12
N LEU A 610 -17.71 -5.28 10.28
CA LEU A 610 -18.39 -5.77 11.46
C LEU A 610 -17.61 -6.94 12.07
N GLY A 611 -17.07 -6.75 13.27
CA GLY A 611 -16.57 -7.78 14.16
C GLY A 611 -17.67 -8.20 15.13
N LEU A 612 -18.21 -9.41 14.97
CA LEU A 612 -19.34 -9.90 15.77
C LEU A 612 -18.96 -11.17 16.55
N PRO A 613 -19.44 -11.31 17.80
CA PRO A 613 -19.26 -12.55 18.54
C PRO A 613 -20.17 -13.61 17.94
N VAL A 614 -19.70 -14.86 17.87
CA VAL A 614 -20.49 -16.01 17.42
C VAL A 614 -21.54 -16.41 18.48
N ARG A 615 -22.51 -15.52 18.74
CA ARG A 615 -23.61 -15.64 19.72
C ARG A 615 -24.94 -15.17 19.11
N GLU A 616 -25.95 -14.95 19.95
CA GLU A 616 -27.26 -14.40 19.54
C GLU A 616 -27.14 -13.08 18.75
N MET A 617 -26.12 -12.26 19.02
CA MET A 617 -25.83 -11.04 18.27
C MET A 617 -25.68 -11.30 16.77
N LEU A 618 -24.86 -12.29 16.37
CA LEU A 618 -24.68 -12.65 14.97
C LEU A 618 -26.00 -13.12 14.34
N SER A 619 -26.77 -13.94 15.07
CA SER A 619 -28.09 -14.40 14.62
C SER A 619 -29.03 -13.23 14.34
N ALA A 620 -29.11 -12.29 15.28
CA ALA A 620 -30.01 -11.15 15.18
C ALA A 620 -29.60 -10.18 14.07
N VAL A 621 -28.30 -9.90 13.90
CA VAL A 621 -27.81 -9.10 12.76
C VAL A 621 -28.20 -9.75 11.44
N CYS A 622 -28.03 -11.07 11.32
CA CYS A 622 -28.43 -11.82 10.13
C CYS A 622 -29.94 -11.72 9.84
N ASP A 623 -30.78 -11.85 10.88
CA ASP A 623 -32.23 -11.69 10.76
C ASP A 623 -32.62 -10.26 10.32
N GLY A 624 -31.96 -9.25 10.90
CA GLY A 624 -32.14 -7.84 10.53
C GLY A 624 -31.76 -7.55 9.08
N LEU A 625 -30.62 -8.05 8.62
CA LEU A 625 -30.17 -7.92 7.23
C LEU A 625 -31.15 -8.58 6.25
N CYS A 626 -31.79 -9.67 6.67
CA CYS A 626 -32.81 -10.35 5.86
C CYS A 626 -34.15 -9.61 5.82
N ALA A 627 -34.46 -8.84 6.87
CA ALA A 627 -35.70 -8.08 6.99
C ALA A 627 -35.73 -6.83 6.09
N GLY A 628 -34.60 -6.15 5.90
CA GLY A 628 -34.54 -4.96 5.05
C GLY A 628 -34.60 -5.28 3.55
N THR A 629 -34.96 -4.26 2.77
CA THR A 629 -35.35 -4.43 1.36
C THR A 629 -34.52 -3.65 0.36
N SER A 630 -33.66 -2.73 0.80
CA SER A 630 -32.98 -1.74 -0.06
C SER A 630 -31.61 -1.32 0.50
N PRO A 631 -30.61 -2.22 0.61
CA PRO A 631 -29.26 -1.82 1.04
C PRO A 631 -28.65 -0.78 0.06
N PRO A 632 -27.74 0.10 0.53
CA PRO A 632 -27.05 1.03 -0.36
C PRO A 632 -26.28 0.28 -1.47
N PRO A 633 -26.40 0.68 -2.75
CA PRO A 633 -25.88 -0.13 -3.87
C PRO A 633 -24.36 -0.23 -3.94
N LEU A 634 -23.67 0.79 -3.40
CA LEU A 634 -22.21 0.86 -3.39
C LEU A 634 -21.60 0.28 -2.09
N MET A 635 -22.43 -0.14 -1.13
CA MET A 635 -21.97 -0.71 0.13
C MET A 635 -21.24 -2.04 -0.10
N ARG A 636 -20.10 -2.22 0.57
CA ARG A 636 -19.35 -3.46 0.69
C ARG A 636 -19.15 -3.78 2.16
N MET A 637 -19.32 -5.04 2.51
CA MET A 637 -19.24 -5.51 3.89
C MET A 637 -18.04 -6.44 4.10
N GLN A 638 -17.29 -6.22 5.17
CA GLN A 638 -16.31 -7.13 5.72
C GLN A 638 -16.86 -7.65 7.05
N LEU A 639 -17.02 -8.97 7.16
CA LEU A 639 -17.54 -9.62 8.36
C LEU A 639 -16.42 -10.42 9.01
N PHE A 640 -16.11 -10.10 10.26
CA PHE A 640 -15.15 -10.78 11.10
C PHE A 640 -15.88 -11.47 12.27
N LEU A 641 -15.63 -12.76 12.45
CA LEU A 641 -16.23 -13.59 13.48
C LEU A 641 -15.20 -13.86 14.59
N HIS A 642 -15.42 -13.34 15.78
CA HIS A 642 -14.54 -13.59 16.92
C HIS A 642 -15.22 -14.44 17.99
N ASN A 643 -14.39 -15.11 18.80
CA ASN A 643 -14.85 -15.89 19.93
C ASN A 643 -14.58 -15.11 21.23
N ASP A 644 -15.58 -15.04 22.10
CA ASP A 644 -15.47 -14.38 23.40
C ASP A 644 -14.83 -15.38 24.39
N THR A 645 -13.66 -15.04 24.91
CA THR A 645 -12.81 -15.87 25.78
C THR A 645 -13.37 -16.06 27.19
N ASP A 646 -14.37 -15.27 27.61
CA ASP A 646 -14.75 -15.13 29.04
C ASP A 646 -16.00 -15.89 29.47
N VAL A 647 -16.71 -16.59 28.58
CA VAL A 647 -17.92 -17.35 28.97
C VAL A 647 -17.96 -18.75 28.36
N VAL A 648 -18.22 -19.72 29.23
CA VAL A 648 -18.50 -21.14 28.94
C VAL A 648 -19.23 -21.30 27.61
N HIS A 649 -18.56 -21.97 26.66
CA HIS A 649 -18.96 -22.31 25.30
C HIS A 649 -20.48 -22.29 25.04
N GLY A 650 -21.00 -21.16 24.53
CA GLY A 650 -22.28 -21.16 23.82
C GLY A 650 -22.16 -22.00 22.55
N ASP A 651 -23.19 -22.76 22.19
CA ASP A 651 -23.19 -23.58 20.97
C ASP A 651 -23.09 -22.67 19.73
N PRO A 652 -21.98 -22.70 18.96
CA PRO A 652 -21.80 -21.88 17.77
C PRO A 652 -22.72 -22.30 16.61
N SER A 653 -23.38 -23.46 16.72
CA SER A 653 -24.22 -24.03 15.67
C SER A 653 -25.36 -23.12 15.24
N HIS A 654 -26.08 -22.52 16.20
CA HIS A 654 -27.24 -21.69 15.88
C HIS A 654 -26.84 -20.36 15.21
N PRO A 655 -25.87 -19.59 15.71
CA PRO A 655 -25.39 -18.38 15.04
C PRO A 655 -24.87 -18.60 13.62
N ILE A 656 -24.07 -19.64 13.40
CA ILE A 656 -23.53 -19.96 12.07
C ILE A 656 -24.64 -20.45 11.12
N LEU A 657 -25.62 -21.21 11.63
CA LEU A 657 -26.79 -21.60 10.84
C LEU A 657 -27.56 -20.37 10.34
N ARG A 658 -27.79 -19.36 11.19
CA ARG A 658 -28.48 -18.12 10.81
C ARG A 658 -27.70 -17.32 9.76
N LEU A 659 -26.38 -17.26 9.91
CA LEU A 659 -25.51 -16.67 8.89
C LEU A 659 -25.62 -17.42 7.55
N ALA A 660 -25.58 -18.75 7.57
CA ALA A 660 -25.75 -19.58 6.39
C ALA A 660 -27.12 -19.38 5.73
N GLU A 661 -28.20 -19.26 6.50
CA GLU A 661 -29.55 -18.95 6.01
C GLU A 661 -29.61 -17.56 5.37
N ALA A 662 -28.99 -16.54 5.99
CA ALA A 662 -28.93 -15.18 5.46
C ALA A 662 -28.16 -15.11 4.14
N ILE A 663 -27.04 -15.81 4.02
CA ILE A 663 -26.30 -15.94 2.76
C ILE A 663 -27.18 -16.63 1.71
N ARG A 664 -27.80 -17.77 2.04
CA ARG A 664 -28.67 -18.54 1.12
C ARG A 664 -29.88 -17.74 0.64
N SER A 665 -30.35 -16.76 1.42
CA SER A 665 -31.45 -15.87 1.05
C SER A 665 -31.12 -14.93 -0.12
N GLY A 666 -29.82 -14.69 -0.38
CA GLY A 666 -29.35 -13.71 -1.36
C GLY A 666 -29.36 -12.26 -0.89
N ARG A 667 -29.65 -12.03 0.40
CA ARG A 667 -29.68 -10.68 1.01
C ARG A 667 -28.30 -10.14 1.39
N MET A 668 -27.26 -10.97 1.37
CA MET A 668 -25.88 -10.61 1.70
C MET A 668 -24.97 -10.46 0.47
N PHE A 669 -25.53 -10.12 -0.70
CA PHE A 669 -24.77 -10.04 -1.96
C PHE A 669 -23.62 -9.00 -1.96
N PHE A 670 -23.64 -8.05 -1.02
CA PHE A 670 -22.62 -7.00 -0.82
C PHE A 670 -21.42 -7.45 0.02
N LEU A 671 -21.38 -8.70 0.50
CA LEU A 671 -20.26 -9.24 1.26
C LEU A 671 -18.99 -9.28 0.39
N GLN A 672 -17.90 -8.71 0.90
CA GLN A 672 -16.60 -8.61 0.25
C GLN A 672 -15.54 -9.48 0.92
N LYS A 673 -15.55 -9.54 2.25
CA LYS A 673 -14.61 -10.34 3.05
C LYS A 673 -15.36 -11.07 4.16
N LEU A 674 -15.01 -12.33 4.37
CA LEU A 674 -15.44 -13.12 5.53
C LEU A 674 -14.21 -13.68 6.22
N SER A 675 -14.02 -13.33 7.50
CA SER A 675 -12.93 -13.84 8.31
C SER A 675 -13.33 -14.28 9.71
N SER A 676 -12.49 -15.08 10.38
CA SER A 676 -12.73 -15.53 11.75
C SER A 676 -11.46 -15.77 12.56
N ASP A 677 -11.58 -15.69 13.88
CA ASP A 677 -10.57 -16.15 14.84
C ASP A 677 -10.63 -17.67 15.08
N HIS A 678 -9.53 -18.21 15.58
CA HIS A 678 -9.38 -19.59 16.04
C HIS A 678 -10.56 -20.04 16.94
N ALA A 679 -11.12 -21.22 16.62
CA ALA A 679 -12.15 -21.97 17.36
C ALA A 679 -13.63 -21.65 17.10
N CYS A 680 -13.99 -20.89 16.06
CA CYS A 680 -15.40 -20.60 15.74
C CYS A 680 -16.19 -21.74 15.06
N PHE A 681 -15.52 -22.81 14.61
CA PHE A 681 -16.12 -23.82 13.73
C PHE A 681 -15.91 -25.25 14.21
N ASP A 682 -16.95 -26.06 14.01
CA ASP A 682 -16.93 -27.52 14.01
C ASP A 682 -17.27 -28.07 12.61
N GLY A 683 -17.23 -29.39 12.43
CA GLY A 683 -17.51 -30.00 11.12
C GLY A 683 -18.92 -29.68 10.57
N ALA A 684 -19.94 -29.60 11.44
CA ALA A 684 -21.32 -29.34 11.03
C ALA A 684 -21.51 -27.88 10.56
N THR A 685 -21.00 -26.92 11.34
CA THR A 685 -21.04 -25.49 11.02
C THR A 685 -20.22 -25.15 9.79
N ALA A 686 -19.04 -25.78 9.62
CA ALA A 686 -18.23 -25.68 8.42
C ALA A 686 -18.98 -26.17 7.16
N THR A 687 -19.64 -27.32 7.22
CA THR A 687 -20.48 -27.82 6.12
C THR A 687 -21.62 -26.86 5.79
N LEU A 688 -22.36 -26.37 6.81
CA LEU A 688 -23.48 -25.46 6.61
C LEU A 688 -23.07 -24.19 5.87
N LEU A 689 -21.94 -23.58 6.28
CA LEU A 689 -21.41 -22.36 5.70
C LEU A 689 -20.88 -22.60 4.27
N GLY A 690 -20.10 -23.66 4.03
CA GLY A 690 -19.58 -24.01 2.71
C GLY A 690 -20.69 -24.22 1.68
N GLU A 691 -21.76 -24.92 2.06
CA GLU A 691 -22.96 -25.08 1.22
C GLU A 691 -23.68 -23.75 0.94
N ALA A 692 -23.73 -22.85 1.94
CA ALA A 692 -24.41 -21.56 1.81
C ALA A 692 -23.71 -20.63 0.85
N LEU A 693 -22.38 -20.53 0.93
CA LEU A 693 -21.56 -19.71 0.05
C LEU A 693 -21.71 -20.14 -1.42
N MET A 694 -21.86 -21.43 -1.66
CA MET A 694 -22.04 -22.01 -3.00
C MET A 694 -23.51 -22.14 -3.42
N HIS A 695 -24.43 -21.53 -2.69
CA HIS A 695 -25.85 -21.55 -3.02
C HIS A 695 -26.18 -20.59 -4.16
N LYS A 696 -26.95 -21.02 -5.17
CA LYS A 696 -27.26 -20.21 -6.37
C LYS A 696 -27.90 -18.84 -6.06
N LYS A 697 -28.68 -18.74 -4.98
CA LYS A 697 -29.31 -17.48 -4.57
C LYS A 697 -28.37 -16.55 -3.82
N ALA A 698 -27.23 -17.02 -3.31
CA ALA A 698 -26.32 -16.22 -2.50
C ALA A 698 -25.75 -15.02 -3.27
N ASN A 699 -25.51 -15.19 -4.58
CA ASN A 699 -25.12 -14.13 -5.50
C ASN A 699 -23.95 -13.27 -4.97
N LEU A 700 -22.92 -13.92 -4.44
CA LEU A 700 -21.75 -13.28 -3.82
C LEU A 700 -20.75 -12.78 -4.87
N VAL A 701 -21.19 -11.87 -5.73
CA VAL A 701 -20.40 -11.35 -6.86
C VAL A 701 -19.27 -10.44 -6.39
N PHE A 702 -19.35 -9.90 -5.17
CA PHE A 702 -18.34 -9.01 -4.60
C PHE A 702 -17.42 -9.69 -3.58
N LEU A 703 -17.61 -10.98 -3.28
CA LEU A 703 -16.78 -11.70 -2.32
C LEU A 703 -15.40 -11.95 -2.90
N GLU A 704 -14.39 -11.30 -2.33
CA GLU A 704 -13.00 -11.31 -2.78
C GLU A 704 -12.09 -12.15 -1.88
N GLU A 705 -12.40 -12.25 -0.59
CA GLU A 705 -11.57 -12.92 0.41
C GLU A 705 -12.39 -13.76 1.40
N ILE A 706 -11.96 -15.00 1.61
CA ILE A 706 -12.41 -15.87 2.71
C ILE A 706 -11.15 -16.27 3.49
N SER A 707 -11.08 -15.91 4.77
CA SER A 707 -9.96 -16.25 5.67
C SER A 707 -10.51 -16.79 6.99
N LEU A 708 -10.71 -18.10 7.07
CA LEU A 708 -11.35 -18.76 8.21
C LEU A 708 -10.34 -19.58 9.01
N GLU A 709 -10.00 -19.14 10.22
CA GLU A 709 -9.13 -19.91 11.10
C GLU A 709 -9.83 -21.15 11.67
N MET A 710 -9.60 -22.31 11.05
CA MET A 710 -10.20 -23.57 11.46
C MET A 710 -9.39 -24.23 12.59
N PRO A 711 -10.04 -24.74 13.66
CA PRO A 711 -9.33 -25.31 14.81
C PRO A 711 -8.64 -26.64 14.51
N GLN A 712 -9.13 -27.38 13.51
CA GLN A 712 -8.60 -28.69 13.11
C GLN A 712 -8.71 -28.88 11.60
N ILE A 713 -7.80 -29.68 11.05
CA ILE A 713 -7.74 -30.04 9.63
C ILE A 713 -9.06 -30.61 9.11
N ASP A 714 -9.68 -31.52 9.87
CA ASP A 714 -10.89 -32.22 9.45
C ASP A 714 -12.07 -31.25 9.21
N VAL A 715 -12.10 -30.14 9.96
CA VAL A 715 -13.13 -29.09 9.82
C VAL A 715 -13.01 -28.36 8.48
N SER A 716 -11.79 -28.07 8.03
CA SER A 716 -11.54 -27.50 6.72
C SER A 716 -12.04 -28.42 5.59
N ALA A 717 -11.99 -29.74 5.79
CA ALA A 717 -12.39 -30.72 4.77
C ALA A 717 -13.91 -30.71 4.60
N PHE A 718 -14.64 -30.73 5.72
CA PHE A 718 -16.09 -30.56 5.72
C PHE A 718 -16.55 -29.26 5.03
N PHE A 719 -15.79 -28.18 5.14
CA PHE A 719 -16.06 -26.91 4.46
C PHE A 719 -15.89 -27.01 2.94
N LEU A 720 -14.73 -27.49 2.46
CA LEU A 720 -14.45 -27.58 1.02
C LEU A 720 -15.34 -28.62 0.32
N ASP A 721 -15.62 -29.75 0.97
CA ASP A 721 -16.53 -30.78 0.44
C ASP A 721 -17.94 -30.23 0.27
N ALA A 722 -18.40 -29.42 1.22
CA ALA A 722 -19.69 -28.74 1.14
C ALA A 722 -19.74 -27.72 -0.01
N MET A 723 -18.63 -27.03 -0.28
CA MET A 723 -18.51 -26.16 -1.46
C MET A 723 -18.57 -26.95 -2.77
N CYS A 724 -17.97 -28.15 -2.81
CA CYS A 724 -18.02 -29.07 -3.94
C CYS A 724 -19.44 -29.62 -4.19
N ALA A 725 -20.22 -29.85 -3.15
CA ALA A 725 -21.56 -30.44 -3.23
C ALA A 725 -22.59 -29.57 -4.00
N ARG A 726 -22.37 -28.25 -4.09
CA ARG A 726 -23.32 -27.30 -4.70
C ARG A 726 -22.74 -26.65 -5.96
N GLY A 727 -23.52 -26.57 -7.04
CA GLY A 727 -23.08 -26.00 -8.32
C GLY A 727 -23.02 -24.46 -8.38
N GLY A 728 -22.68 -23.77 -7.29
CA GLY A 728 -22.45 -22.32 -7.26
C GLY A 728 -21.09 -21.92 -7.82
N CYS A 729 -20.85 -20.62 -7.93
CA CYS A 729 -19.58 -20.04 -8.38
C CYS A 729 -19.32 -18.76 -7.58
N LEU A 730 -18.06 -18.52 -7.20
CA LEU A 730 -17.60 -17.30 -6.56
C LEU A 730 -16.70 -16.56 -7.56
N PRO A 731 -17.28 -15.71 -8.42
CA PRO A 731 -16.58 -15.19 -9.60
C PRO A 731 -15.45 -14.20 -9.26
N SER A 732 -15.49 -13.57 -8.08
CA SER A 732 -14.54 -12.54 -7.66
C SER A 732 -13.57 -12.99 -6.57
N LEU A 733 -13.69 -14.24 -6.09
CA LEU A 733 -12.84 -14.74 -4.99
C LEU A 733 -11.39 -14.83 -5.45
N ARG A 734 -10.51 -14.09 -4.78
CA ARG A 734 -9.06 -14.02 -5.05
C ARG A 734 -8.25 -14.81 -4.04
N MET A 735 -8.69 -14.81 -2.78
CA MET A 735 -7.99 -15.44 -1.67
C MET A 735 -8.95 -16.37 -0.90
N LEU A 736 -8.48 -17.59 -0.67
CA LEU A 736 -9.11 -18.58 0.19
C LEU A 736 -8.05 -19.12 1.15
N ASP A 737 -8.15 -18.70 2.40
CA ASP A 737 -7.28 -19.11 3.50
C ASP A 737 -8.12 -19.80 4.59
N LEU A 738 -7.67 -20.98 5.04
CA LEU A 738 -8.35 -21.77 6.07
C LEU A 738 -7.48 -21.93 7.34
N GLY A 739 -6.53 -21.01 7.54
CA GLY A 739 -5.81 -20.77 8.79
C GLY A 739 -4.65 -21.72 9.04
N GLY A 740 -3.49 -21.46 8.44
CA GLY A 740 -2.16 -21.95 8.86
C GLY A 740 -1.93 -23.47 8.89
N VAL A 741 -2.96 -24.29 8.68
CA VAL A 741 -2.81 -25.73 8.68
C VAL A 741 -2.31 -26.16 7.31
N SER A 742 -1.18 -26.86 7.28
CA SER A 742 -0.73 -27.58 6.10
C SER A 742 -1.93 -28.34 5.53
N LEU A 743 -2.35 -27.99 4.32
CA LEU A 743 -3.53 -28.58 3.72
C LEU A 743 -3.34 -30.10 3.69
N ASN A 744 -4.11 -30.83 4.49
CA ASN A 744 -4.05 -32.27 4.46
C ASN A 744 -4.59 -32.79 3.12
N VAL A 745 -4.24 -34.04 2.85
CA VAL A 745 -4.54 -34.86 1.68
C VAL A 745 -5.93 -34.61 1.10
N ASP A 746 -6.99 -34.66 1.92
CA ASP A 746 -8.38 -34.54 1.46
C ASP A 746 -8.77 -33.10 1.03
N LEU A 747 -8.13 -32.07 1.59
CA LEU A 747 -8.37 -30.66 1.25
C LEU A 747 -7.93 -30.34 -0.18
N SER A 748 -6.81 -30.94 -0.59
CA SER A 748 -6.25 -30.77 -1.93
C SER A 748 -7.22 -31.27 -3.02
N ALA A 749 -7.94 -32.36 -2.76
CA ALA A 749 -8.90 -32.97 -3.69
C ALA A 749 -10.06 -32.01 -4.01
N SER A 750 -10.65 -31.46 -2.95
CA SER A 750 -11.81 -30.58 -3.05
C SER A 750 -11.42 -29.23 -3.64
N LEU A 751 -10.28 -28.65 -3.26
CA LEU A 751 -9.74 -27.45 -3.89
C LEU A 751 -9.46 -27.66 -5.39
N SER A 752 -8.83 -28.77 -5.75
CA SER A 752 -8.57 -29.15 -7.15
C SER A 752 -9.86 -29.24 -7.96
N THR A 753 -10.91 -29.80 -7.36
CA THR A 753 -12.24 -29.92 -7.97
C THR A 753 -12.88 -28.54 -8.17
N LEU A 754 -12.78 -27.63 -7.20
CA LEU A 754 -13.30 -26.26 -7.31
C LEU A 754 -12.61 -25.47 -8.42
N ILE A 755 -11.29 -25.58 -8.55
CA ILE A 755 -10.51 -24.91 -9.59
C ILE A 755 -10.82 -25.51 -10.96
N SER A 756 -10.68 -26.82 -11.11
CA SER A 756 -10.87 -27.51 -12.41
C SER A 756 -12.30 -27.39 -12.94
N SER A 757 -13.30 -27.27 -12.06
CA SER A 757 -14.70 -27.04 -12.45
C SER A 757 -15.05 -25.57 -12.72
N GLY A 758 -14.07 -24.65 -12.63
CA GLY A 758 -14.26 -23.23 -12.92
C GLY A 758 -15.16 -22.50 -11.93
N ARG A 759 -15.29 -23.01 -10.71
CA ARG A 759 -16.12 -22.40 -9.65
C ARG A 759 -15.44 -21.24 -8.94
N LEU A 760 -14.11 -21.14 -9.04
CA LEU A 760 -13.28 -20.07 -8.48
C LEU A 760 -12.41 -19.42 -9.59
N PRO A 761 -13.01 -18.78 -10.60
CA PRO A 761 -12.31 -18.37 -11.82
C PRO A 761 -11.33 -17.19 -11.64
N SER A 762 -11.37 -16.50 -10.50
CA SER A 762 -10.50 -15.35 -10.18
C SER A 762 -9.48 -15.65 -9.09
N LEU A 763 -9.37 -16.92 -8.64
CA LEU A 763 -8.48 -17.31 -7.56
C LEU A 763 -7.04 -16.97 -7.93
N SER A 764 -6.37 -16.17 -7.09
CA SER A 764 -4.99 -15.72 -7.31
C SER A 764 -3.98 -16.39 -6.39
N GLU A 765 -4.38 -16.75 -5.18
CA GLU A 765 -3.51 -17.36 -4.20
C GLU A 765 -3.96 -18.79 -3.88
N CYS A 766 -2.99 -19.71 -3.91
CA CYS A 766 -3.22 -21.12 -3.67
C CYS A 766 -2.04 -21.69 -2.89
N GLN A 767 -2.28 -22.02 -1.63
CA GLN A 767 -1.39 -22.87 -0.84
C GLN A 767 -1.83 -24.32 -1.08
N VAL A 768 -0.92 -25.29 -1.27
CA VAL A 768 -1.26 -26.72 -1.44
C VAL A 768 -0.17 -27.62 -0.86
N SER A 769 -0.54 -28.56 -0.01
CA SER A 769 0.30 -29.72 0.31
C SER A 769 -0.07 -30.88 -0.59
N VAL A 770 0.93 -31.57 -1.13
CA VAL A 770 0.75 -32.71 -2.04
C VAL A 770 1.24 -33.98 -1.36
N ASP A 771 0.32 -34.88 -1.00
CA ASP A 771 0.69 -36.24 -0.58
C ASP A 771 0.87 -37.14 -1.81
N LEU A 772 2.11 -37.49 -2.03
CA LEU A 772 2.56 -38.26 -3.18
C LEU A 772 2.30 -39.76 -3.05
N ASN A 773 1.76 -40.22 -1.91
CA ASN A 773 1.33 -41.60 -1.72
C ASN A 773 -0.06 -41.87 -2.32
N ARG A 774 -0.82 -40.83 -2.67
CA ARG A 774 -2.19 -40.89 -3.18
C ARG A 774 -2.29 -40.41 -4.62
N GLU A 775 -2.17 -41.35 -5.54
CA GLU A 775 -2.18 -41.10 -7.00
C GLU A 775 -3.44 -40.34 -7.47
N ASP A 776 -4.58 -40.64 -6.87
CA ASP A 776 -5.87 -40.01 -7.18
C ASP A 776 -5.87 -38.49 -6.95
N LEU A 777 -5.12 -38.04 -5.95
CA LEU A 777 -5.05 -36.63 -5.56
C LEU A 777 -4.02 -35.86 -6.38
N VAL A 778 -2.87 -36.50 -6.64
CA VAL A 778 -1.86 -35.96 -7.56
C VAL A 778 -2.50 -35.74 -8.93
N ASP A 779 -3.26 -36.72 -9.44
CA ASP A 779 -3.98 -36.59 -10.72
C ASP A 779 -5.06 -35.51 -10.71
N ALA A 780 -5.81 -35.36 -9.61
CA ALA A 780 -6.82 -34.32 -9.47
C ALA A 780 -6.18 -32.92 -9.50
N PHE A 781 -5.08 -32.75 -8.78
CA PHE A 781 -4.40 -31.46 -8.70
C PHE A 781 -3.66 -31.12 -10.00
N GLU A 782 -3.02 -32.09 -10.64
CA GLU A 782 -2.45 -31.94 -11.99
C GLU A 782 -3.51 -31.45 -12.98
N LYS A 783 -4.69 -32.09 -13.01
CA LYS A 783 -5.81 -31.65 -13.87
C LYS A 783 -6.26 -30.22 -13.56
N SER A 784 -6.21 -29.81 -12.30
CA SER A 784 -6.59 -28.45 -11.90
C SER A 784 -5.63 -27.39 -12.44
N LEU A 785 -4.32 -27.62 -12.33
CA LEU A 785 -3.27 -26.72 -12.83
C LEU A 785 -3.16 -26.73 -14.36
N MET A 786 -3.54 -27.84 -15.00
CA MET A 786 -3.63 -27.97 -16.46
C MET A 786 -4.97 -27.46 -17.04
N SER A 787 -5.84 -26.87 -16.22
CA SER A 787 -7.10 -26.29 -16.68
C SER A 787 -6.94 -24.80 -17.01
N PRO A 788 -7.75 -24.23 -17.94
CA PRO A 788 -7.74 -22.79 -18.20
C PRO A 788 -8.13 -21.94 -16.98
N HIS A 789 -8.74 -22.55 -15.97
CA HIS A 789 -9.15 -21.90 -14.73
C HIS A 789 -7.98 -21.65 -13.76
N SER A 790 -6.80 -22.25 -13.99
CA SER A 790 -5.58 -21.93 -13.24
C SER A 790 -4.88 -20.67 -13.74
N ALA A 791 -5.31 -20.10 -14.88
CA ALA A 791 -4.67 -18.92 -15.49
C ALA A 791 -4.80 -17.62 -14.65
N SER A 792 -5.68 -17.60 -13.65
CA SER A 792 -5.80 -16.51 -12.68
C SER A 792 -4.79 -16.60 -11.54
N LEU A 793 -4.14 -17.75 -11.33
CA LEU A 793 -3.19 -17.95 -10.24
C LEU A 793 -1.98 -16.99 -10.39
N ARG A 794 -1.55 -16.45 -9.26
CA ARG A 794 -0.42 -15.52 -9.10
C ARG A 794 0.58 -16.05 -8.07
N ARG A 795 0.12 -16.73 -7.03
CA ARG A 795 0.95 -17.34 -5.99
C ARG A 795 0.59 -18.82 -5.84
N ILE A 796 1.59 -19.68 -5.93
CA ILE A 796 1.47 -21.12 -5.62
C ILE A 796 2.53 -21.47 -4.58
N GLN A 797 2.10 -22.08 -3.48
CA GLN A 797 3.01 -22.67 -2.48
C GLN A 797 2.81 -24.18 -2.46
N LEU A 798 3.87 -24.94 -2.71
CA LEU A 798 3.89 -26.40 -2.76
C LEU A 798 4.64 -26.96 -1.56
N TYR A 799 3.99 -27.82 -0.79
CA TYR A 799 4.57 -28.53 0.34
C TYR A 799 4.56 -30.04 0.04
N PHE A 800 5.69 -30.70 0.25
CA PHE A 800 5.82 -32.14 0.04
C PHE A 800 6.20 -32.84 1.36
N SER A 801 5.53 -33.94 1.69
CA SER A 801 5.82 -34.76 2.88
C SER A 801 6.66 -36.00 2.55
N TYR A 802 7.24 -36.63 3.59
CA TYR A 802 8.12 -37.82 3.56
C TYR A 802 7.95 -38.75 2.34
N LEU A 803 9.03 -38.94 1.59
CA LEU A 803 9.01 -39.56 0.26
C LEU A 803 9.41 -41.05 0.32
N SER A 804 8.56 -41.91 -0.24
CA SER A 804 8.89 -43.29 -0.58
C SER A 804 9.37 -43.40 -2.03
N ALA A 805 9.91 -44.55 -2.44
CA ALA A 805 10.34 -44.76 -3.84
C ALA A 805 9.19 -44.59 -4.86
N ASN A 806 7.95 -44.92 -4.49
CA ASN A 806 6.78 -44.67 -5.34
C ASN A 806 6.42 -43.18 -5.38
N SER A 807 6.54 -42.50 -4.23
CA SER A 807 6.30 -41.07 -4.08
C SER A 807 7.29 -40.23 -4.91
N LEU A 808 8.51 -40.72 -5.15
CA LEU A 808 9.51 -40.05 -5.97
C LEU A 808 9.13 -40.01 -7.46
N MET A 809 8.56 -41.10 -8.00
CA MET A 809 8.07 -41.12 -9.39
C MET A 809 6.87 -40.19 -9.56
N GLN A 810 5.97 -40.17 -8.57
CA GLN A 810 4.83 -39.24 -8.50
C GLN A 810 5.31 -37.78 -8.46
N LEU A 811 6.28 -37.44 -7.59
CA LEU A 811 6.86 -36.10 -7.47
C LEU A 811 7.45 -35.63 -8.79
N THR A 812 8.26 -36.50 -9.42
CA THR A 812 8.93 -36.21 -10.69
C THR A 812 7.91 -35.90 -11.78
N ARG A 813 6.88 -36.75 -11.93
CA ARG A 813 5.79 -36.54 -12.89
C ARG A 813 5.04 -35.24 -12.62
N PHE A 814 4.68 -35.01 -11.35
CA PHE A 814 3.92 -33.85 -10.92
C PHE A 814 4.65 -32.54 -11.25
N LEU A 815 5.90 -32.40 -10.83
CA LEU A 815 6.70 -31.18 -11.05
C LEU A 815 6.92 -30.91 -12.54
N LEU A 816 7.25 -31.94 -13.31
CA LEU A 816 7.47 -31.79 -14.75
C LEU A 816 6.20 -31.40 -15.51
N THR A 817 5.03 -31.90 -15.08
CA THR A 817 3.76 -31.66 -15.77
C THR A 817 3.16 -30.32 -15.35
N CYS A 818 3.07 -30.05 -14.06
CA CYS A 818 2.42 -28.87 -13.51
C CYS A 818 3.18 -27.58 -13.83
N LEU A 819 4.50 -27.57 -13.65
CA LEU A 819 5.32 -26.38 -13.91
C LEU A 819 5.47 -26.12 -15.41
N ALA A 820 5.31 -27.15 -16.24
CA ALA A 820 5.27 -27.02 -17.70
C ALA A 820 3.90 -26.56 -18.25
N SER A 821 2.89 -26.35 -17.38
CA SER A 821 1.56 -25.90 -17.79
C SER A 821 1.60 -24.59 -18.57
N GLU A 822 0.91 -24.53 -19.71
CA GLU A 822 0.79 -23.29 -20.50
C GLU A 822 -0.15 -22.25 -19.87
N TYR A 823 -0.91 -22.64 -18.86
CA TYR A 823 -1.86 -21.76 -18.17
C TYR A 823 -1.20 -20.95 -17.05
N LEU A 824 -0.03 -21.36 -16.54
CA LEU A 824 0.69 -20.67 -15.45
C LEU A 824 1.53 -19.47 -15.92
N THR A 825 1.26 -18.91 -17.11
CA THR A 825 2.01 -17.78 -17.68
C THR A 825 1.92 -16.49 -16.86
N LYS A 826 0.91 -16.36 -16.00
CA LYS A 826 0.72 -15.23 -15.08
C LYS A 826 1.21 -15.51 -13.65
N LEU A 827 1.81 -16.66 -13.38
CA LEU A 827 2.35 -16.98 -12.05
C LEU A 827 3.47 -15.99 -11.70
N GLU A 828 3.36 -15.34 -10.54
CA GLU A 828 4.33 -14.33 -10.07
C GLU A 828 5.18 -14.85 -8.91
N VAL A 829 4.63 -15.72 -8.05
CA VAL A 829 5.35 -16.30 -6.92
C VAL A 829 5.20 -17.82 -6.89
N LEU A 830 6.33 -18.52 -6.83
CA LEU A 830 6.40 -19.95 -6.60
C LEU A 830 7.23 -20.22 -5.34
N GLU A 831 6.60 -20.84 -4.35
CA GLU A 831 7.28 -21.35 -3.16
C GLU A 831 7.22 -22.88 -3.16
N VAL A 832 8.36 -23.50 -2.93
CA VAL A 832 8.49 -24.96 -2.81
C VAL A 832 9.18 -25.28 -1.49
N LYS A 833 8.54 -26.13 -0.68
CA LYS A 833 9.02 -26.54 0.63
C LYS A 833 9.24 -28.07 0.69
N GLU A 834 10.30 -28.48 1.39
CA GLU A 834 10.59 -29.87 1.77
C GLU A 834 10.82 -30.83 0.58
N ILE A 835 11.95 -30.69 -0.14
CA ILE A 835 12.40 -31.69 -1.13
C ILE A 835 13.81 -32.15 -0.76
N GLY A 836 13.96 -33.40 -0.31
CA GLY A 836 15.26 -33.94 0.12
C GLY A 836 16.03 -34.69 -0.97
N GLU A 837 15.34 -35.20 -1.98
CA GLU A 837 15.87 -36.16 -2.93
C GLU A 837 16.39 -35.47 -4.18
N ASN A 838 17.61 -35.83 -4.57
CA ASN A 838 18.28 -35.34 -5.78
C ASN A 838 17.37 -35.37 -7.03
N ALA A 839 16.69 -36.49 -7.29
CA ALA A 839 15.80 -36.60 -8.46
C ALA A 839 14.60 -35.62 -8.40
N GLY A 840 14.09 -35.30 -7.21
CA GLY A 840 13.02 -34.32 -7.02
C GLY A 840 13.50 -32.91 -7.37
N VAL A 841 14.68 -32.52 -6.90
CA VAL A 841 15.29 -31.21 -7.18
C VAL A 841 15.61 -31.05 -8.66
N LEU A 842 16.16 -32.09 -9.29
CA LEU A 842 16.42 -32.09 -10.74
C LEU A 842 15.12 -31.90 -11.54
N SER A 843 14.05 -32.60 -11.14
CA SER A 843 12.73 -32.50 -11.78
C SER A 843 12.08 -31.14 -11.58
N LEU A 844 12.24 -30.53 -10.40
CA LEU A 844 11.81 -29.16 -10.12
C LEU A 844 12.51 -28.18 -11.07
N CYS A 845 13.83 -28.25 -11.16
CA CYS A 845 14.62 -27.39 -12.04
C CYS A 845 14.26 -27.59 -13.51
N GLU A 846 14.08 -28.84 -13.95
CA GLU A 846 13.66 -29.15 -15.32
C GLU A 846 12.24 -28.64 -15.61
N GLY A 847 11.31 -28.77 -14.66
CA GLY A 847 9.95 -28.24 -14.76
C GLY A 847 9.92 -26.72 -14.89
N ILE A 848 10.68 -26.00 -14.05
CA ILE A 848 10.86 -24.55 -14.16
C ILE A 848 11.46 -24.19 -15.52
N GLY A 849 12.49 -24.92 -15.96
CA GLY A 849 13.20 -24.64 -17.20
C GLY A 849 12.39 -24.92 -18.48
N LYS A 850 11.43 -25.85 -18.43
CA LYS A 850 10.49 -26.15 -19.54
C LYS A 850 9.22 -25.31 -19.49
N GLY A 851 8.87 -24.77 -18.32
CA GLY A 851 7.67 -23.99 -18.09
C GLY A 851 7.67 -22.63 -18.79
N LYS A 852 6.47 -22.13 -19.10
CA LYS A 852 6.27 -20.77 -19.62
C LYS A 852 6.08 -19.75 -18.49
N LEU A 853 6.95 -19.79 -17.48
CA LEU A 853 6.88 -18.98 -16.26
C LEU A 853 7.39 -17.53 -16.48
N VAL A 854 6.94 -16.89 -17.56
CA VAL A 854 7.43 -15.59 -18.02
C VAL A 854 7.12 -14.43 -17.06
N SER A 855 6.13 -14.60 -16.18
CA SER A 855 5.73 -13.62 -15.18
C SER A 855 6.34 -13.85 -13.80
N LEU A 856 7.10 -14.94 -13.60
CA LEU A 856 7.64 -15.31 -12.29
C LEU A 856 8.59 -14.23 -11.79
N ARG A 857 8.31 -13.69 -10.60
CA ARG A 857 9.07 -12.62 -9.93
C ARG A 857 9.82 -13.14 -8.72
N GLU A 858 9.21 -14.07 -7.98
CA GLU A 858 9.80 -14.66 -6.79
C GLU A 858 9.79 -16.19 -6.88
N LEU A 859 10.97 -16.78 -6.67
CA LEU A 859 11.16 -18.20 -6.45
C LEU A 859 11.75 -18.42 -5.06
N THR A 860 11.00 -19.10 -4.21
CA THR A 860 11.43 -19.47 -2.85
C THR A 860 11.56 -20.98 -2.75
N LEU A 861 12.76 -21.45 -2.44
CA LEU A 861 13.09 -22.85 -2.18
C LEU A 861 13.47 -22.96 -0.70
N ARG A 862 12.56 -23.48 0.12
CA ARG A 862 12.76 -23.64 1.56
C ARG A 862 12.94 -25.12 1.89
N GLU A 863 14.00 -25.49 2.60
CA GLU A 863 14.22 -26.90 2.97
C GLU A 863 14.27 -27.83 1.73
N VAL A 864 14.83 -27.33 0.62
CA VAL A 864 15.09 -28.07 -0.62
C VAL A 864 16.59 -28.41 -0.65
N SER A 865 16.97 -29.68 -0.70
CA SER A 865 18.37 -30.11 -0.54
C SER A 865 19.25 -29.81 -1.76
N PHE A 866 20.28 -28.99 -1.57
CA PHE A 866 21.35 -28.70 -2.54
C PHE A 866 22.71 -29.22 -2.05
N GLU A 867 22.74 -30.49 -1.61
CA GLU A 867 23.95 -31.15 -1.10
C GLU A 867 25.01 -31.41 -2.18
N PHE A 868 24.60 -31.66 -3.44
CA PHE A 868 25.50 -32.01 -4.53
C PHE A 868 25.58 -30.92 -5.61
N GLU A 869 26.67 -30.96 -6.38
CA GLU A 869 26.90 -30.00 -7.47
C GLU A 869 25.90 -30.17 -8.64
N SER A 870 25.30 -31.36 -8.76
CA SER A 870 24.32 -31.66 -9.82
C SER A 870 23.02 -30.88 -9.64
N GLU A 871 22.53 -30.68 -8.40
CA GLU A 871 21.33 -29.87 -8.15
C GLU A 871 21.58 -28.38 -8.43
N ALA A 872 22.71 -27.85 -7.96
CA ALA A 872 23.08 -26.45 -8.22
C ALA A 872 23.27 -26.18 -9.72
N SER A 873 23.86 -27.14 -10.45
CA SER A 873 23.99 -27.07 -11.91
C SER A 873 22.62 -27.05 -12.60
N ALA A 874 21.70 -27.93 -12.20
CA ALA A 874 20.35 -27.97 -12.75
C ALA A 874 19.57 -26.68 -12.46
N LEU A 875 19.67 -26.14 -11.24
CA LEU A 875 19.07 -24.87 -10.87
C LEU A 875 19.62 -23.73 -11.73
N SER A 876 20.93 -23.68 -11.93
CA SER A 876 21.56 -22.66 -12.78
C SER A 876 21.08 -22.74 -14.24
N ALA A 877 20.83 -23.95 -14.76
CA ALA A 877 20.31 -24.15 -16.11
C ALA A 877 18.82 -23.80 -16.24
N ALA A 878 18.05 -23.90 -15.15
CA ALA A 878 16.65 -23.46 -15.09
C ALA A 878 16.54 -21.94 -14.99
N LEU A 879 17.42 -21.31 -14.21
CA LEU A 879 17.47 -19.88 -13.94
C LEU A 879 18.26 -19.12 -14.99
N GLU A 880 17.76 -19.12 -16.22
CA GLU A 880 18.30 -18.33 -17.32
C GLU A 880 17.36 -17.16 -17.64
N ALA A 881 17.91 -16.01 -18.00
CA ALA A 881 17.14 -14.81 -18.32
C ALA A 881 16.08 -15.03 -19.42
N GLU A 882 16.34 -15.92 -20.37
CA GLU A 882 15.38 -16.26 -21.45
C GLU A 882 14.16 -17.02 -20.92
N LYS A 883 14.34 -17.86 -19.90
CA LYS A 883 13.30 -18.76 -19.37
C LYS A 883 12.45 -18.07 -18.30
N VAL A 884 13.09 -17.30 -17.42
CA VAL A 884 12.45 -16.57 -16.31
C VAL A 884 12.82 -15.08 -16.35
N PRO A 885 12.40 -14.34 -17.40
CA PRO A 885 12.87 -12.98 -17.69
C PRO A 885 12.45 -11.91 -16.67
N ARG A 886 11.54 -12.24 -15.75
CA ARG A 886 11.03 -11.31 -14.72
C ARG A 886 11.43 -11.68 -13.30
N LEU A 887 12.25 -12.73 -13.12
CA LEU A 887 12.64 -13.20 -11.79
C LEU A 887 13.57 -12.18 -11.12
N SER A 888 13.06 -11.54 -10.08
CA SER A 888 13.75 -10.50 -9.32
C SER A 888 14.14 -10.95 -7.92
N VAL A 889 13.48 -11.96 -7.36
CA VAL A 889 13.76 -12.48 -6.02
C VAL A 889 14.00 -13.98 -6.09
N LEU A 890 15.18 -14.41 -5.63
CA LEU A 890 15.52 -15.81 -5.45
C LEU A 890 15.88 -16.05 -3.98
N LYS A 891 15.12 -16.91 -3.32
CA LYS A 891 15.36 -17.31 -1.94
C LYS A 891 15.67 -18.80 -1.88
N ILE A 892 16.80 -19.15 -1.29
CA ILE A 892 17.26 -20.51 -1.06
C ILE A 892 17.54 -20.61 0.44
N ILE A 893 16.54 -21.08 1.18
CA ILE A 893 16.47 -20.95 2.65
C ILE A 893 16.58 -22.35 3.27
N SER A 894 17.45 -22.54 4.25
CA SER A 894 17.59 -23.84 4.94
C SER A 894 17.81 -25.01 3.96
N ALA A 895 18.55 -24.76 2.89
CA ALA A 895 18.60 -25.62 1.71
C ALA A 895 19.86 -26.51 1.66
N SER A 896 20.68 -26.48 2.73
CA SER A 896 21.97 -27.19 2.82
C SER A 896 22.93 -26.90 1.66
N MET A 897 22.80 -25.75 0.98
CA MET A 897 23.67 -25.42 -0.15
C MET A 897 25.11 -25.22 0.33
N THR A 898 26.06 -25.83 -0.38
CA THR A 898 27.49 -25.82 -0.05
C THR A 898 28.26 -24.73 -0.82
N ASP A 899 29.48 -24.42 -0.38
CA ASP A 899 30.38 -23.48 -1.09
C ASP A 899 30.61 -23.89 -2.56
N ASN A 900 30.72 -25.20 -2.84
CA ASN A 900 30.87 -25.71 -4.21
C ASN A 900 29.59 -25.49 -5.03
N GLY A 901 28.41 -25.72 -4.45
CA GLY A 901 27.13 -25.44 -5.11
C GLY A 901 26.98 -23.97 -5.48
N LEU A 902 27.33 -23.07 -4.55
CA LEU A 902 27.34 -21.63 -4.80
C LEU A 902 28.35 -21.23 -5.89
N LYS A 903 29.54 -21.85 -5.89
CA LYS A 903 30.54 -21.64 -6.93
C LYS A 903 30.05 -22.08 -8.31
N VAL A 904 29.40 -23.24 -8.42
CA VAL A 904 28.80 -23.71 -9.69
C VAL A 904 27.74 -22.72 -10.18
N LEU A 905 26.91 -22.20 -9.26
CA LEU A 905 25.87 -21.20 -9.56
C LEU A 905 26.50 -19.91 -10.13
N THR A 906 27.55 -19.38 -9.48
CA THR A 906 28.21 -18.14 -9.91
C THR A 906 29.02 -18.32 -11.20
N GLU A 907 29.70 -19.45 -11.40
CA GLU A 907 30.37 -19.78 -12.66
C GLU A 907 29.38 -19.89 -13.82
N SER A 908 28.22 -20.51 -13.57
CA SER A 908 27.14 -20.59 -14.55
C SER A 908 26.62 -19.21 -14.93
N TRP A 909 26.34 -18.34 -13.96
CA TRP A 909 25.94 -16.95 -14.20
C TRP A 909 27.03 -16.06 -14.81
N ALA A 910 28.31 -16.45 -14.71
CA ALA A 910 29.38 -15.80 -15.44
C ALA A 910 29.34 -16.18 -16.94
N SER A 911 28.96 -17.43 -17.23
CA SER A 911 28.90 -17.99 -18.58
C SER A 911 27.59 -17.71 -19.33
N ARG A 912 26.45 -17.66 -18.62
CA ARG A 912 25.09 -17.47 -19.15
C ARG A 912 24.43 -16.27 -18.46
N PRO A 913 23.56 -15.50 -19.14
CA PRO A 913 22.92 -14.35 -18.54
C PRO A 913 21.96 -14.78 -17.41
N PRO A 914 22.20 -14.37 -16.15
CA PRO A 914 21.29 -14.64 -15.06
C PRO A 914 19.98 -13.85 -15.24
N PRO A 915 18.89 -14.25 -14.58
CA PRO A 915 17.66 -13.47 -14.51
C PRO A 915 17.93 -12.08 -13.86
N PRO A 916 17.03 -11.11 -14.02
CA PRO A 916 17.22 -9.75 -13.48
C PRO A 916 17.02 -9.69 -11.95
N LEU A 917 17.85 -10.43 -11.22
CA LEU A 917 17.78 -10.60 -9.78
C LEU A 917 18.12 -9.29 -9.05
N GLU A 918 17.22 -8.91 -8.16
CA GLU A 918 17.29 -7.75 -7.27
C GLU A 918 17.62 -8.17 -5.84
N HIS A 919 17.04 -9.29 -5.41
CA HIS A 919 17.23 -9.86 -4.09
C HIS A 919 17.66 -11.32 -4.17
N LEU A 920 18.80 -11.62 -3.56
CA LEU A 920 19.25 -12.97 -3.26
C LEU A 920 19.15 -13.20 -1.76
N ASP A 921 18.45 -14.23 -1.36
CA ASP A 921 18.37 -14.64 0.04
C ASP A 921 18.90 -16.06 0.18
N PHE A 922 19.99 -16.21 0.91
CA PHE A 922 20.60 -17.49 1.22
C PHE A 922 20.61 -17.76 2.73
N PHE A 923 19.57 -17.30 3.43
CA PHE A 923 19.39 -17.50 4.87
C PHE A 923 19.57 -18.97 5.26
N HIS A 924 20.39 -19.20 6.30
CA HIS A 924 20.59 -20.50 6.92
C HIS A 924 21.02 -21.60 5.93
N ASN A 925 22.21 -21.45 5.33
CA ASN A 925 22.85 -22.49 4.51
C ASN A 925 24.20 -22.90 5.13
N THR A 926 25.00 -23.69 4.40
CA THR A 926 26.30 -24.20 4.89
C THR A 926 27.49 -23.40 4.38
N PHE A 927 27.29 -22.12 4.03
CA PHE A 927 28.35 -21.30 3.45
C PHE A 927 29.42 -20.93 4.46
N THR A 928 30.67 -20.99 4.02
CA THR A 928 31.86 -20.58 4.78
C THR A 928 32.56 -19.39 4.10
N ASP A 929 33.72 -18.98 4.62
CA ASP A 929 34.57 -17.97 3.99
C ASP A 929 34.90 -18.27 2.51
N LYS A 930 34.90 -19.55 2.09
CA LYS A 930 35.12 -19.94 0.69
C LYS A 930 33.93 -19.62 -0.23
N GLY A 931 32.71 -19.76 0.27
CA GLY A 931 31.50 -19.35 -0.44
C GLY A 931 31.44 -17.82 -0.57
N ALA A 932 31.82 -17.11 0.51
CA ALA A 932 31.99 -15.66 0.50
C ALA A 932 33.05 -15.19 -0.51
N GLU A 933 34.19 -15.89 -0.60
CA GLU A 933 35.23 -15.64 -1.62
C GLU A 933 34.68 -15.84 -3.03
N SER A 934 33.93 -16.92 -3.29
CA SER A 934 33.35 -17.20 -4.61
C SER A 934 32.36 -16.11 -5.05
N LEU A 935 31.54 -15.60 -4.14
CA LEU A 935 30.67 -14.44 -4.40
C LEU A 935 31.50 -13.17 -4.64
N ALA A 936 32.49 -12.90 -3.78
CA ALA A 936 33.35 -11.73 -3.90
C ALA A 936 34.15 -11.72 -5.20
N GLU A 937 34.62 -12.87 -5.69
CA GLU A 937 35.28 -13.01 -7.00
C GLU A 937 34.31 -12.78 -8.16
N PHE A 938 33.11 -13.36 -8.10
CA PHE A 938 32.08 -13.17 -9.11
C PHE A 938 31.74 -11.68 -9.31
N PHE A 939 31.55 -10.93 -8.22
CA PHE A 939 31.25 -9.50 -8.28
C PHE A 939 32.50 -8.61 -8.46
N GLY A 940 33.63 -9.00 -7.87
CA GLY A 940 34.89 -8.27 -7.90
C GLY A 940 35.61 -8.30 -9.25
N SER A 941 35.32 -9.29 -10.10
CA SER A 941 35.88 -9.43 -11.45
C SER A 941 35.37 -8.39 -12.48
N GLY A 942 34.60 -7.37 -12.06
CA GLY A 942 34.01 -6.38 -12.96
C GLY A 942 32.81 -6.91 -13.75
N SER A 943 32.26 -8.06 -13.34
CA SER A 943 31.06 -8.67 -13.88
C SER A 943 29.84 -7.76 -13.68
N GLN A 944 29.46 -6.98 -14.69
CA GLN A 944 28.17 -6.28 -14.73
C GLN A 944 27.00 -7.22 -15.07
N ARG A 945 27.10 -8.52 -14.75
CA ARG A 945 26.09 -9.53 -15.11
C ARG A 945 24.83 -9.44 -14.26
N MET A 946 24.92 -8.89 -13.05
CA MET A 946 23.78 -8.62 -12.17
C MET A 946 23.70 -7.14 -11.81
N PRO A 947 23.39 -6.25 -12.78
CA PRO A 947 23.36 -4.81 -12.56
C PRO A 947 22.21 -4.37 -11.62
N PHE A 948 21.30 -5.30 -11.34
CA PHE A 948 20.06 -5.08 -10.63
C PHE A 948 20.10 -5.50 -9.15
N LEU A 949 21.19 -6.10 -8.70
CA LEU A 949 21.25 -6.64 -7.34
C LEU A 949 21.35 -5.51 -6.30
N SER A 950 20.37 -5.43 -5.39
CA SER A 950 20.29 -4.42 -4.33
C SER A 950 20.35 -5.02 -2.92
N LYS A 951 20.08 -6.31 -2.76
CA LYS A 951 20.14 -6.99 -1.45
C LYS A 951 20.60 -8.44 -1.58
N ILE A 952 21.65 -8.81 -0.85
CA ILE A 952 22.03 -10.22 -0.60
C ILE A 952 21.92 -10.48 0.89
N SER A 953 21.13 -11.47 1.32
CA SER A 953 21.14 -11.95 2.71
C SER A 953 21.96 -13.22 2.83
N LEU A 954 22.93 -13.21 3.76
CA LEU A 954 23.76 -14.37 4.10
C LEU A 954 23.68 -14.72 5.60
N ARG A 955 22.66 -14.22 6.29
CA ARG A 955 22.45 -14.45 7.73
C ARG A 955 22.34 -15.94 8.05
N GLU A 956 22.74 -16.30 9.26
CA GLU A 956 22.74 -17.69 9.75
C GLU A 956 23.59 -18.66 8.91
N ASN A 957 24.68 -18.18 8.29
CA ASN A 957 25.70 -19.03 7.65
C ASN A 957 27.00 -19.04 8.47
N ALA A 958 27.88 -20.02 8.23
CA ALA A 958 29.17 -20.18 8.92
C ALA A 958 30.29 -19.30 8.31
N ILE A 959 29.98 -18.04 7.95
CA ILE A 959 30.92 -17.08 7.37
C ILE A 959 31.64 -16.33 8.50
N GLY A 960 32.96 -16.44 8.55
CA GLY A 960 33.82 -15.74 9.50
C GLY A 960 34.07 -14.28 9.12
N GLU A 961 34.76 -13.54 10.00
CA GLU A 961 35.08 -12.13 9.75
C GLU A 961 35.94 -11.89 8.50
N GLY A 962 36.76 -12.88 8.12
CA GLY A 962 37.54 -12.85 6.87
C GLY A 962 36.64 -12.79 5.63
N GLY A 963 35.66 -13.70 5.53
CA GLY A 963 34.66 -13.71 4.46
C GLY A 963 33.79 -12.47 4.45
N LYS A 964 33.33 -12.02 5.63
CA LYS A 964 32.56 -10.77 5.78
C LYS A 964 33.32 -9.55 5.27
N ALA A 965 34.62 -9.43 5.60
CA ALA A 965 35.45 -8.33 5.11
C ALA A 965 35.63 -8.36 3.58
N MET A 966 35.78 -9.55 2.98
CA MET A 966 35.85 -9.71 1.53
C MET A 966 34.56 -9.27 0.85
N LEU A 967 33.41 -9.68 1.38
CA LEU A 967 32.09 -9.29 0.86
C LEU A 967 31.82 -7.79 1.02
N ARG A 968 32.13 -7.18 2.16
CA ARG A 968 32.01 -5.72 2.35
C ARG A 968 32.87 -4.93 1.37
N LYS A 969 34.05 -5.46 1.00
CA LYS A 969 34.93 -4.83 0.02
C LYS A 969 34.40 -4.97 -1.41
N ALA A 970 33.86 -6.14 -1.77
CA ALA A 970 33.34 -6.41 -3.10
C ALA A 970 31.95 -5.79 -3.34
N LEU A 971 31.11 -5.72 -2.29
CA LEU A 971 29.69 -5.38 -2.33
C LEU A 971 29.27 -4.51 -1.11
N PRO A 972 29.86 -3.31 -0.92
CA PRO A 972 29.63 -2.51 0.29
C PRO A 972 28.19 -2.07 0.50
N ASP A 973 27.41 -1.93 -0.58
CA ASP A 973 26.06 -1.35 -0.56
C ASP A 973 24.93 -2.41 -0.63
N VAL A 974 25.25 -3.70 -0.70
CA VAL A 974 24.29 -4.76 -1.11
C VAL A 974 24.17 -5.90 -0.09
N VAL A 975 25.21 -6.21 0.68
CA VAL A 975 25.22 -7.40 1.55
C VAL A 975 24.70 -7.10 2.95
N ASP A 976 23.76 -7.94 3.39
CA ASP A 976 23.24 -8.06 4.74
C ASP A 976 23.85 -9.35 5.35
N LEU A 977 24.87 -9.16 6.18
CA LEU A 977 25.80 -10.20 6.67
C LEU A 977 25.47 -10.72 8.07
#